data_AF-B1ZQU7-F1
#
_entry.id   AF-B1ZQU7-F1
#
_cell.length_a   1.000
_cell.length_b   1.000
_cell.length_c   1.000
_cell.angle_alpha   90.00
_cell.angle_beta   90.00
_cell.angle_gamma   90.00
#
_symmetry.space_group_name_H-M   'P 1'
#
loop_
_entity.id
_entity.type
_entity.pdbx_description
1 polymer ?
#
loop_
_entity_poly.entity_id
_entity_poly.type
_entity_poly.pdbx_seq_one_letter_code
_entity_poly.pdbx_strand_id
1 'polypeptide(L)'
;MESISLIQDLATLLLAAGVAGALCRRIGLSVIVGYLVAGILIGPHTPPFSLIVDEARIMALSQVGLVFLIFSIGLGLSLSKFGRMGAATLIATGIGAFLVLNLTQLLGLVIGWTPLQAMFVAAMLMVSSSAVIAKIVHELKLSHERSSQIALAITVLEDVVAVTMLTVLGSQTQAGASEGVGSLLGGLGAFVVLLVGAGLLFVPRLLRRLEARADPEMQTIIVAGVLCLLALAAAAAGYSTALGAFLFGALVAEIPQKRGVETSFAGIRDLFSSVFFVSIGMMIDVRLMLDVWPLTLGLAAFALIARPIAVGIAMVLVGMPPDEARRASLLLTPLGEFSFIIAQLGVSTAVLPSSFYPVAVGASILTVLATPLLGRHRDRILQLMDRWEPRWFKRTIDAYHGWMQQLRERPDTGLTWRLVRGRLVQIFLEVLFVSGVLIYSRQLLHAIQSSWVGERVEEGTLGYAFWGVITVVVLIPLLAIWRNCATVAMILGESIERRRLPRALVERSVKAFALLLMGYWLYAIVPHDALPRWGWLVVAGIAAVFVGVFSRRLVYWHSEWQSSMREVLADNRGNIDENRALARATLGESLSEWNLNLSEVVVPDTATYAGQTLAELSIPARTGCSVVEIERNGYPIPSPGPGLAVFAGDKLLLLGDAAQLASASKVLSAAQPRPHDAEGFEAAILETCRVSAHRAGQTLAELNIARRTGVRVVGIQRGEQRILNPTAQERLEEGDGLLVIGTLTKIREFRRWFAGTGEPRAAA
;
A
#
# COMPACT_ATOMS: atom_id res chain seq x y z
N MET A 1 -24.95 15.88 -35.36
CA MET A 1 -24.05 14.91 -36.02
C MET A 1 -22.78 14.67 -35.19
N GLU A 2 -22.28 15.66 -34.42
CA GLU A 2 -21.12 15.50 -33.51
C GLU A 2 -21.25 14.39 -32.45
N SER A 3 -22.46 14.14 -31.94
CA SER A 3 -22.72 13.06 -30.96
C SER A 3 -22.56 11.66 -31.56
N ILE A 4 -22.89 11.48 -32.84
CA ILE A 4 -22.76 10.21 -33.55
C ILE A 4 -21.28 9.92 -33.83
N SER A 5 -20.48 10.94 -34.17
CA SER A 5 -19.04 10.79 -34.35
C SER A 5 -18.32 10.38 -33.06
N LEU A 6 -18.75 10.88 -31.89
CA LEU A 6 -18.13 10.47 -30.61
C LEU A 6 -18.35 8.98 -30.32
N ILE A 7 -19.57 8.47 -30.55
CA ILE A 7 -19.89 7.05 -30.35
C ILE A 7 -19.11 6.18 -31.33
N GLN A 8 -18.99 6.62 -32.59
CA GLN A 8 -18.21 5.93 -33.61
C GLN A 8 -16.72 5.89 -33.26
N ASP A 9 -16.15 7.01 -32.81
CA ASP A 9 -14.74 7.10 -32.39
C ASP A 9 -14.49 6.16 -31.19
N LEU A 10 -15.38 6.19 -30.19
CA LEU A 10 -15.27 5.31 -29.02
C LEU A 10 -15.39 3.83 -29.40
N ALA A 11 -16.34 3.46 -30.27
CA ALA A 11 -16.49 2.09 -30.75
C ALA A 11 -15.25 1.60 -31.50
N THR A 12 -14.72 2.43 -32.40
CA THR A 12 -13.51 2.13 -33.17
C THR A 12 -12.30 1.95 -32.26
N LEU A 13 -12.14 2.87 -31.30
CA LEU A 13 -11.09 2.82 -30.30
C LEU A 13 -11.14 1.51 -29.52
N LEU A 14 -12.29 1.18 -28.94
CA LEU A 14 -12.44 0.00 -28.07
C LEU A 14 -12.25 -1.31 -28.82
N LEU A 15 -12.75 -1.42 -30.05
CA LEU A 15 -12.53 -2.59 -30.90
C LEU A 15 -11.05 -2.75 -31.25
N ALA A 16 -10.37 -1.68 -31.65
CA ALA A 16 -8.94 -1.70 -31.94
C ALA A 16 -8.12 -2.08 -30.70
N ALA A 17 -8.45 -1.50 -29.54
CA ALA A 17 -7.83 -1.82 -28.25
C ALA A 17 -7.99 -3.30 -27.90
N GLY A 18 -9.20 -3.84 -28.04
CA GLY A 18 -9.52 -5.24 -27.74
C GLY A 18 -8.74 -6.22 -28.62
N VAL A 19 -8.69 -5.96 -29.93
CA VAL A 19 -7.94 -6.80 -30.88
C VAL A 19 -6.44 -6.73 -30.61
N ALA A 20 -5.86 -5.52 -30.56
CA ALA A 20 -4.43 -5.35 -30.34
C ALA A 20 -3.98 -5.84 -28.96
N GLY A 21 -4.79 -5.62 -27.92
CA GLY A 21 -4.56 -6.12 -26.57
C GLY A 21 -4.59 -7.65 -26.49
N ALA A 22 -5.55 -8.29 -27.17
CA ALA A 22 -5.63 -9.75 -27.24
C ALA A 22 -4.42 -10.35 -27.99
N LEU A 23 -4.00 -9.73 -29.09
CA LEU A 23 -2.80 -10.13 -29.84
C LEU A 23 -1.55 -10.00 -28.97
N CYS A 24 -1.35 -8.85 -28.32
CA CYS A 24 -0.21 -8.60 -27.43
C CYS A 24 -0.15 -9.60 -26.27
N ARG A 25 -1.31 -9.94 -25.68
CA ARG A 25 -1.39 -10.95 -24.62
C ARG A 25 -0.94 -12.34 -25.11
N ARG A 26 -1.29 -12.72 -26.35
CA ARG A 26 -0.87 -14.02 -26.94
C ARG A 26 0.64 -14.12 -27.14
N ILE A 27 1.31 -13.01 -27.48
CA ILE A 27 2.77 -12.95 -27.66
C ILE A 27 3.53 -12.66 -26.36
N GLY A 28 2.85 -12.63 -25.21
CA GLY A 28 3.46 -12.41 -23.90
C GLY A 28 3.81 -10.94 -23.59
N LEU A 29 3.39 -9.98 -24.42
CA LEU A 29 3.55 -8.55 -24.15
C LEU A 29 2.50 -8.02 -23.17
N SER A 30 2.69 -6.81 -22.65
CA SER A 30 1.67 -6.15 -21.82
C SER A 30 0.50 -5.67 -22.68
N VAL A 31 -0.69 -5.62 -22.09
CA VAL A 31 -1.90 -5.16 -22.80
C VAL A 31 -1.82 -3.67 -23.13
N ILE A 32 -1.15 -2.88 -22.28
CA ILE A 32 -0.91 -1.43 -22.47
C ILE A 32 -0.14 -1.17 -23.77
N VAL A 33 0.89 -1.98 -24.08
CA VAL A 33 1.61 -1.88 -25.37
C VAL A 33 0.65 -2.11 -26.53
N GLY A 34 -0.27 -3.06 -26.41
CA GLY A 34 -1.32 -3.28 -27.40
C GLY A 34 -2.24 -2.07 -27.60
N TYR A 35 -2.62 -1.38 -26.53
CA TYR A 35 -3.42 -0.16 -26.60
C TYR A 35 -2.67 0.97 -27.32
N LEU A 36 -1.39 1.17 -27.01
CA LEU A 36 -0.55 2.16 -27.70
C LEU A 36 -0.45 1.85 -29.20
N VAL A 37 -0.17 0.60 -29.56
CA VAL A 37 -0.08 0.17 -30.96
C VAL A 37 -1.42 0.33 -31.68
N ALA A 38 -2.54 0.00 -31.03
CA ALA A 38 -3.87 0.26 -31.58
C ALA A 38 -4.06 1.75 -31.90
N GLY A 39 -3.66 2.62 -30.99
CA GLY A 39 -3.74 4.07 -31.17
C GLY A 39 -2.86 4.56 -32.32
N ILE A 40 -1.62 4.07 -32.38
CA ILE A 40 -0.71 4.39 -33.49
C ILE A 40 -1.33 3.98 -34.82
N LEU A 41 -2.00 2.82 -34.91
CA LEU A 41 -2.58 2.33 -36.16
C LEU A 41 -3.82 3.11 -36.60
N ILE A 42 -4.73 3.41 -35.67
CA ILE A 42 -6.01 4.08 -35.98
C ILE A 42 -5.93 5.61 -35.97
N GLY A 43 -4.79 6.14 -35.52
CA GLY A 43 -4.56 7.57 -35.32
C GLY A 43 -4.43 8.36 -36.63
N PRO A 44 -4.50 9.70 -36.55
CA PRO A 44 -4.45 10.58 -37.72
C PRO A 44 -3.12 10.51 -38.49
N HIS A 45 -2.04 10.06 -37.84
CA HIS A 45 -0.67 10.09 -38.38
C HIS A 45 -0.29 8.87 -39.25
N THR A 46 -1.15 7.87 -39.40
CA THR A 46 -0.89 6.61 -40.15
C THR A 46 -1.92 6.33 -41.25
N PRO A 47 -1.97 7.12 -42.33
CA PRO A 47 -2.83 6.83 -43.48
C PRO A 47 -2.41 5.50 -44.16
N PRO A 48 -3.36 4.66 -44.64
CA PRO A 48 -4.79 4.92 -44.83
C PRO A 48 -5.69 4.53 -43.64
N PHE A 49 -5.12 4.12 -42.50
CA PHE A 49 -5.86 3.58 -41.36
C PHE A 49 -6.35 4.64 -40.35
N SER A 50 -6.21 5.92 -40.69
CA SER A 50 -6.66 7.07 -39.89
C SER A 50 -8.18 7.13 -39.80
N LEU A 51 -8.75 6.36 -38.88
CA LEU A 51 -10.19 6.25 -38.64
C LEU A 51 -10.72 7.40 -37.78
N ILE A 52 -9.87 7.96 -36.91
CA ILE A 52 -10.19 9.08 -36.02
C ILE A 52 -9.23 10.22 -36.33
N VAL A 53 -9.78 11.37 -36.72
CA VAL A 53 -8.99 12.51 -37.25
C VAL A 53 -9.03 13.74 -36.33
N ASP A 54 -10.06 13.87 -35.49
CA ASP A 54 -10.25 15.06 -34.67
C ASP A 54 -9.44 15.01 -33.37
N GLU A 55 -8.35 15.78 -33.34
CA GLU A 55 -7.46 15.91 -32.19
C GLU A 55 -8.17 16.42 -30.93
N ALA A 56 -9.17 17.31 -31.05
CA ALA A 56 -9.88 17.85 -29.89
C ALA A 56 -10.71 16.77 -29.19
N ARG A 57 -11.35 15.87 -29.97
CA ARG A 57 -12.09 14.72 -29.43
C ARG A 57 -11.16 13.68 -28.83
N ILE A 58 -10.02 13.41 -29.45
CA ILE A 58 -8.97 12.54 -28.90
C ILE A 58 -8.51 13.08 -27.54
N MET A 59 -8.27 14.39 -27.44
CA MET A 59 -7.88 15.04 -26.19
C MET A 59 -8.96 14.92 -25.11
N ALA A 60 -10.22 15.17 -25.43
CA ALA A 60 -11.33 15.04 -24.50
C ALA A 60 -11.48 13.59 -23.96
N LEU A 61 -11.40 12.59 -24.85
CA LEU A 61 -11.43 11.16 -24.46
C LEU A 61 -10.24 10.79 -23.57
N SER A 62 -9.05 11.31 -23.88
CA SER A 62 -7.85 11.09 -23.08
C SER A 62 -7.99 11.68 -21.67
N GLN A 63 -8.59 12.87 -21.52
CA GLN A 63 -8.77 13.51 -20.20
C GLN A 63 -9.71 12.72 -19.30
N VAL A 64 -10.83 12.23 -19.85
CA VAL A 64 -11.76 11.38 -19.09
C VAL A 64 -11.07 10.07 -18.70
N GLY A 65 -10.38 9.44 -19.66
CA GLY A 65 -9.59 8.24 -19.41
C GLY A 65 -8.55 8.41 -18.30
N LEU A 66 -7.84 9.54 -18.32
CA LEU A 66 -6.82 9.92 -17.33
C LEU A 66 -7.41 10.07 -15.93
N VAL A 67 -8.57 10.71 -15.78
CA VAL A 67 -9.23 10.91 -14.47
C VAL A 67 -9.56 9.56 -13.82
N PHE A 68 -10.16 8.63 -14.56
CA PHE A 68 -10.50 7.30 -14.02
C PHE A 68 -9.26 6.43 -13.77
N LEU A 69 -8.24 6.52 -14.64
CA LEU A 69 -6.98 5.81 -14.44
C LEU A 69 -6.30 6.28 -13.15
N ILE A 70 -6.13 7.59 -12.99
CA ILE A 70 -5.46 8.17 -11.81
C ILE A 70 -6.27 7.96 -10.53
N PHE A 71 -7.61 8.01 -10.61
CA PHE A 71 -8.47 7.59 -9.51
C PHE A 71 -8.22 6.15 -9.10
N SER A 72 -8.13 5.22 -10.05
CA SER A 72 -7.84 3.83 -9.74
C SER A 72 -6.45 3.63 -9.14
N ILE A 73 -5.46 4.41 -9.56
CA ILE A 73 -4.13 4.37 -8.94
C ILE A 73 -4.23 4.86 -7.50
N GLY A 74 -4.95 5.95 -7.26
CA GLY A 74 -5.28 6.44 -5.91
C GLY A 74 -5.96 5.37 -5.05
N LEU A 75 -6.93 4.61 -5.59
CA LEU A 75 -7.57 3.49 -4.89
C LEU A 75 -6.57 2.39 -4.47
N GLY A 76 -5.52 2.17 -5.27
CA GLY A 76 -4.44 1.24 -4.98
C GLY A 76 -3.59 1.68 -3.78
N LEU A 77 -3.47 2.99 -3.57
CA LEU A 77 -2.68 3.63 -2.51
C LEU A 77 -3.46 3.73 -1.20
N SER A 78 -3.33 2.72 -0.35
CA SER A 78 -3.73 2.87 1.05
C SER A 78 -2.63 3.57 1.86
N LEU A 79 -2.94 4.73 2.42
CA LEU A 79 -2.15 5.47 3.42
C LEU A 79 -1.78 4.56 4.61
N SER A 80 -2.64 3.61 4.99
CA SER A 80 -2.31 2.60 6.02
C SER A 80 -1.21 1.61 5.61
N LYS A 81 -1.06 1.28 4.31
CA LYS A 81 0.10 0.50 3.81
C LYS A 81 1.34 1.37 3.67
N PHE A 82 1.17 2.64 3.31
CA PHE A 82 2.27 3.62 3.24
C PHE A 82 3.01 3.74 4.58
N GLY A 83 2.28 3.75 5.71
CA GLY A 83 2.87 3.71 7.05
C GLY A 83 3.68 2.44 7.36
N ARG A 84 3.33 1.30 6.75
CA ARG A 84 4.02 0.00 6.94
C ARG A 84 5.28 -0.15 6.10
N MET A 85 5.42 0.60 5.01
CA MET A 85 6.57 0.52 4.10
C MET A 85 7.87 1.04 4.71
N GLY A 86 7.79 1.64 5.91
CA GLY A 86 8.92 2.14 6.68
C GLY A 86 9.39 3.52 6.19
N ALA A 87 9.67 4.41 7.14
CA ALA A 87 10.18 5.76 6.84
C ALA A 87 11.47 5.72 5.98
N ALA A 88 12.23 4.64 6.11
CA ALA A 88 13.43 4.40 5.32
C ALA A 88 13.15 4.37 3.81
N THR A 89 12.14 3.59 3.37
CA THR A 89 11.77 3.45 1.97
C THR A 89 11.24 4.77 1.41
N LEU A 90 10.47 5.52 2.20
CA LEU A 90 9.98 6.85 1.83
C LEU A 90 11.12 7.85 1.57
N ILE A 91 12.07 7.91 2.51
CA ILE A 91 13.25 8.78 2.38
C ILE A 91 14.08 8.35 1.18
N ALA A 92 14.26 7.05 0.96
CA ALA A 92 14.99 6.52 -0.19
C ALA A 92 14.31 6.91 -1.52
N THR A 93 12.97 6.82 -1.63
CA THR A 93 12.26 7.27 -2.84
C THR A 93 12.44 8.78 -3.06
N GLY A 94 12.33 9.60 -2.00
CA GLY A 94 12.52 11.05 -2.09
C GLY A 94 13.95 11.45 -2.51
N ILE A 95 14.97 10.84 -1.90
CA ILE A 95 16.38 11.03 -2.28
C ILE A 95 16.61 10.53 -3.71
N GLY A 96 16.04 9.38 -4.10
CA GLY A 96 16.14 8.83 -5.45
C GLY A 96 15.58 9.80 -6.49
N ALA A 97 14.37 10.33 -6.26
CA ALA A 97 13.76 11.33 -7.13
C ALA A 97 14.61 12.60 -7.20
N PHE A 98 15.12 13.09 -6.07
CA PHE A 98 16.04 14.24 -6.03
C PHE A 98 17.32 13.98 -6.84
N LEU A 99 17.94 12.81 -6.71
CA LEU A 99 19.14 12.46 -7.48
C LEU A 99 18.85 12.35 -8.98
N VAL A 100 17.72 11.74 -9.37
CA VAL A 100 17.29 11.71 -10.78
C VAL A 100 17.09 13.12 -11.32
N LEU A 101 16.47 14.03 -10.55
CA LEU A 101 16.32 15.44 -10.94
C LEU A 101 17.68 16.08 -11.23
N ASN A 102 18.62 15.98 -10.30
CA ASN A 102 19.93 16.60 -10.44
C ASN A 102 20.72 16.02 -11.61
N LEU A 103 20.73 14.68 -11.77
CA LEU A 103 21.38 14.03 -12.91
C LEU A 103 20.78 14.48 -14.25
N THR A 104 19.45 14.62 -14.31
CA THR A 104 18.75 15.06 -15.53
C THR A 104 18.95 16.55 -15.80
N GLN A 105 19.05 17.40 -14.76
CA GLN A 105 19.42 18.80 -14.89
C GLN A 105 20.83 18.95 -15.45
N LEU A 106 21.79 18.17 -14.95
CA LEU A 106 23.15 18.13 -15.49
C LEU A 106 23.17 17.70 -16.96
N LEU A 107 22.39 16.67 -17.32
CA LEU A 107 22.21 16.27 -18.71
C LEU A 107 21.59 17.41 -19.55
N GLY A 108 20.59 18.10 -19.01
CA GLY A 108 19.94 19.24 -19.63
C GLY A 108 20.91 20.38 -19.92
N LEU A 109 21.86 20.66 -19.03
CA LEU A 109 22.91 21.66 -19.28
C LEU A 109 23.81 21.29 -20.46
N VAL A 110 24.12 20.00 -20.64
CA VAL A 110 24.94 19.50 -21.74
C VAL A 110 24.18 19.53 -23.07
N ILE A 111 22.88 19.18 -23.06
CA ILE A 111 22.03 19.16 -24.25
C ILE A 111 21.50 20.56 -24.63
N GLY A 112 21.49 21.51 -23.68
CA GLY A 112 20.94 22.85 -23.87
C GLY A 112 19.45 22.98 -23.55
N TRP A 113 18.90 22.09 -22.70
CA TRP A 113 17.52 22.21 -22.21
C TRP A 113 17.39 23.33 -21.18
N THR A 114 16.23 23.99 -21.17
CA THR A 114 15.92 24.92 -20.08
C THR A 114 15.73 24.15 -18.77
N PRO A 115 15.90 24.79 -17.58
CA PRO A 115 15.68 24.12 -16.30
C PRO A 115 14.27 23.53 -16.16
N LEU A 116 13.27 24.19 -16.75
CA LEU A 116 11.89 23.70 -16.76
C LEU A 116 11.74 22.46 -17.65
N GLN A 117 12.31 22.45 -18.86
CA GLN A 117 12.33 21.28 -19.74
C GLN A 117 13.05 20.09 -19.09
N ALA A 118 14.22 20.33 -18.49
CA ALA A 118 14.97 19.31 -17.76
C ALA A 118 14.18 18.78 -16.54
N MET A 119 13.37 19.62 -15.88
CA MET A 119 12.49 19.20 -14.79
C MET A 119 11.34 18.31 -15.28
N PHE A 120 10.76 18.61 -16.45
CA PHE A 120 9.77 17.72 -17.08
C PHE A 120 10.40 16.36 -17.42
N VAL A 121 11.58 16.34 -18.05
CA VAL A 121 12.28 15.08 -18.38
C VAL A 121 12.65 14.32 -17.11
N ALA A 122 13.14 15.01 -16.09
CA ALA A 122 13.42 14.40 -14.79
C ALA A 122 12.19 13.73 -14.19
N ALA A 123 11.05 14.41 -14.20
CA ALA A 123 9.80 13.88 -13.68
C ALA A 123 9.36 12.62 -14.45
N MET A 124 9.54 12.56 -15.77
CA MET A 124 9.32 11.33 -16.55
C MET A 124 10.23 10.18 -16.09
N LEU A 125 11.47 10.49 -15.71
CA LEU A 125 12.49 9.54 -15.25
C LEU A 125 12.44 9.22 -13.76
N MET A 126 11.58 9.86 -12.97
CA MET A 126 11.44 9.59 -11.52
C MET A 126 10.53 8.39 -11.22
N VAL A 127 9.74 7.92 -12.20
CA VAL A 127 8.63 6.98 -11.96
C VAL A 127 8.78 5.69 -12.77
N SER A 128 8.77 4.54 -12.10
CA SER A 128 8.90 3.23 -12.75
C SER A 128 7.53 2.57 -12.96
N SER A 129 7.44 1.65 -13.91
CA SER A 129 6.21 0.87 -14.14
C SER A 129 6.03 -0.24 -13.11
N SER A 130 5.13 -0.04 -12.14
CA SER A 130 4.78 -1.06 -11.14
C SER A 130 4.25 -2.37 -11.75
N ALA A 131 3.39 -2.28 -12.78
CA ALA A 131 2.81 -3.43 -13.46
C ALA A 131 3.86 -4.28 -14.21
N VAL A 132 4.80 -3.64 -14.92
CA VAL A 132 5.87 -4.35 -15.63
C VAL A 132 6.82 -5.00 -14.63
N ILE A 133 7.20 -4.30 -13.57
CA ILE A 133 8.10 -4.82 -12.54
C ILE A 133 7.46 -6.01 -11.81
N ALA A 134 6.18 -5.92 -11.42
CA ALA A 134 5.46 -7.02 -10.80
C ALA A 134 5.42 -8.27 -11.68
N LYS A 135 5.20 -8.09 -13.00
CA LYS A 135 5.23 -9.19 -13.97
C LYS A 135 6.62 -9.82 -14.06
N ILE A 136 7.67 -9.01 -14.15
CA ILE A 136 9.07 -9.51 -14.22
C ILE A 136 9.46 -10.24 -12.94
N VAL A 137 9.12 -9.71 -11.78
CA VAL A 137 9.37 -10.34 -10.47
C VAL A 137 8.68 -11.71 -10.40
N HIS A 138 7.44 -11.81 -10.89
CA HIS A 138 6.71 -13.07 -10.95
C HIS A 138 7.33 -14.07 -11.96
N GLU A 139 7.62 -13.63 -13.19
CA GLU A 139 8.19 -14.47 -14.26
C GLU A 139 9.58 -15.00 -13.92
N LEU A 140 10.42 -14.17 -13.28
CA LEU A 140 11.76 -14.56 -12.83
C LEU A 140 11.76 -15.25 -11.46
N LYS A 141 10.58 -15.50 -10.85
CA LYS A 141 10.40 -16.12 -9.53
C LYS A 141 11.15 -15.38 -8.39
N LEU A 142 11.24 -14.07 -8.50
CA LEU A 142 11.95 -13.20 -7.54
C LEU A 142 11.04 -12.68 -6.42
N SER A 143 9.76 -13.08 -6.36
CA SER A 143 8.76 -12.56 -5.41
C SER A 143 9.13 -12.75 -3.92
N HIS A 144 9.93 -13.77 -3.62
CA HIS A 144 10.39 -14.05 -2.26
C HIS A 144 11.66 -13.28 -1.88
N GLU A 145 12.33 -12.63 -2.84
CA GLU A 145 13.50 -11.81 -2.53
C GLU A 145 13.10 -10.47 -1.90
N ARG A 146 13.75 -10.11 -0.81
CA ARG A 146 13.56 -8.83 -0.13
C ARG A 146 13.79 -7.63 -1.06
N SER A 147 14.80 -7.70 -1.94
CA SER A 147 15.09 -6.67 -2.94
C SER A 147 13.92 -6.44 -3.89
N SER A 148 13.21 -7.49 -4.31
CA SER A 148 12.05 -7.38 -5.19
C SER A 148 10.84 -6.79 -4.49
N GLN A 149 10.61 -7.17 -3.22
CA GLN A 149 9.52 -6.61 -2.41
C GLN A 149 9.74 -5.12 -2.14
N ILE A 150 10.98 -4.71 -1.89
CA ILE A 150 11.36 -3.30 -1.71
C ILE A 150 11.24 -2.54 -3.03
N ALA A 151 11.65 -3.11 -4.16
CA ALA A 151 11.45 -2.50 -5.47
C ALA A 151 9.96 -2.23 -5.72
N LEU A 152 9.08 -3.23 -5.53
CA LEU A 152 7.63 -3.06 -5.66
C LEU A 152 7.09 -2.00 -4.69
N ALA A 153 7.58 -1.95 -3.45
CA ALA A 153 7.21 -0.91 -2.50
C ALA A 153 7.61 0.48 -3.02
N ILE A 154 8.82 0.63 -3.56
CA ILE A 154 9.28 1.91 -4.11
C ILE A 154 8.45 2.34 -5.31
N THR A 155 8.04 1.43 -6.21
CA THR A 155 7.17 1.82 -7.35
C THR A 155 5.87 2.47 -6.90
N VAL A 156 5.29 1.99 -5.80
CA VAL A 156 4.07 2.55 -5.22
C VAL A 156 4.32 3.97 -4.67
N LEU A 157 5.50 4.22 -4.10
CA LEU A 157 5.90 5.55 -3.63
C LEU A 157 6.25 6.48 -4.79
N GLU A 158 6.84 5.94 -5.86
CA GLU A 158 7.12 6.68 -7.09
C GLU A 158 5.84 7.17 -7.76
N ASP A 159 4.73 6.43 -7.70
CA ASP A 159 3.42 6.91 -8.19
C ASP A 159 2.95 8.17 -7.42
N VAL A 160 3.23 8.24 -6.12
CA VAL A 160 2.96 9.46 -5.31
C VAL A 160 3.86 10.61 -5.77
N VAL A 161 5.15 10.33 -6.03
CA VAL A 161 6.09 11.32 -6.58
C VAL A 161 5.60 11.79 -7.95
N ALA A 162 5.10 10.89 -8.79
CA ALA A 162 4.58 11.19 -10.12
C ALA A 162 3.46 12.23 -10.07
N VAL A 163 2.46 11.98 -9.21
CA VAL A 163 1.31 12.87 -9.05
C VAL A 163 1.72 14.20 -8.43
N THR A 164 2.65 14.17 -7.48
CA THR A 164 3.23 15.39 -6.90
C THR A 164 3.92 16.23 -7.99
N MET A 165 4.75 15.60 -8.82
CA MET A 165 5.45 16.28 -9.91
C MET A 165 4.48 16.77 -10.99
N LEU A 166 3.47 16.00 -11.38
CA LEU A 166 2.39 16.42 -12.28
C LEU A 166 1.73 17.71 -11.81
N THR A 167 1.54 17.82 -10.49
CA THR A 167 0.93 19.00 -9.90
C THR A 167 1.87 20.19 -9.86
N VAL A 168 3.12 19.98 -9.45
CA VAL A 168 4.15 21.03 -9.44
C VAL A 168 4.37 21.57 -10.86
N LEU A 169 4.50 20.68 -11.84
CA LEU A 169 4.69 21.04 -13.24
C LEU A 169 3.46 21.76 -13.81
N GLY A 170 2.26 21.23 -13.58
CA GLY A 170 1.02 21.85 -14.06
C GLY A 170 0.72 23.21 -13.42
N SER A 171 1.14 23.42 -12.17
CA SER A 171 1.04 24.70 -11.48
C SER A 171 2.03 25.71 -12.04
N GLN A 172 3.30 25.33 -12.24
CA GLN A 172 4.33 26.19 -12.84
C GLN A 172 3.99 26.66 -14.26
N THR A 173 3.17 25.92 -14.99
CA THR A 173 2.72 26.29 -16.34
C THR A 173 1.47 27.16 -16.37
N GLN A 174 0.62 27.09 -15.34
CA GLN A 174 -0.65 27.83 -15.27
C GLN A 174 -0.51 29.13 -14.47
N ALA A 175 0.21 29.10 -13.35
CA ALA A 175 0.59 30.29 -12.60
C ALA A 175 1.87 30.83 -13.23
N GLY A 176 1.78 31.96 -13.93
CA GLY A 176 2.97 32.67 -14.42
C GLY A 176 4.02 32.78 -13.31
N ALA A 177 5.29 32.51 -13.64
CA ALA A 177 6.41 32.17 -12.76
C ALA A 177 6.84 33.23 -11.71
N SER A 178 5.92 33.87 -11.00
CA SER A 178 6.17 34.95 -10.02
C SER A 178 6.12 34.49 -8.56
N GLU A 179 5.62 33.29 -8.28
CA GLU A 179 5.56 32.74 -6.92
C GLU A 179 6.73 31.78 -6.66
N GLY A 180 7.42 31.94 -5.53
CA GLY A 180 8.55 31.10 -5.18
C GLY A 180 8.16 29.63 -4.97
N VAL A 181 9.06 28.69 -5.28
CA VAL A 181 8.82 27.23 -5.12
C VAL A 181 8.32 26.86 -3.72
N GLY A 182 8.73 27.61 -2.68
CA GLY A 182 8.24 27.44 -1.32
C GLY A 182 6.76 27.78 -1.11
N SER A 183 6.22 28.81 -1.78
CA SER A 183 4.79 29.14 -1.70
C SER A 183 3.94 28.17 -2.52
N LEU A 184 4.46 27.67 -3.65
CA LEU A 184 3.81 26.63 -4.44
C LEU A 184 3.72 25.30 -3.69
N LEU A 185 4.82 24.85 -3.07
CA LEU A 185 4.82 23.63 -2.24
C LEU A 185 3.99 23.80 -0.96
N GLY A 186 4.03 24.98 -0.36
CA GLY A 186 3.20 25.35 0.78
C GLY A 186 1.71 25.32 0.43
N GLY A 187 1.32 25.96 -0.67
CA GLY A 187 -0.03 25.97 -1.22
C GLY A 187 -0.49 24.57 -1.63
N LEU A 188 0.35 23.79 -2.28
CA LEU A 188 0.02 22.41 -2.65
C LEU A 188 -0.19 21.53 -1.42
N GLY A 189 0.72 21.57 -0.45
CA GLY A 189 0.58 20.80 0.79
C GLY A 189 -0.67 21.22 1.57
N ALA A 190 -0.91 22.52 1.64
CA ALA A 190 -2.09 23.14 2.22
C ALA A 190 -3.39 22.63 1.52
N PHE A 191 -3.43 22.65 0.19
CA PHE A 191 -4.56 22.13 -0.60
C PHE A 191 -4.77 20.64 -0.40
N VAL A 192 -3.71 19.84 -0.47
CA VAL A 192 -3.75 18.39 -0.28
C VAL A 192 -4.29 18.06 1.10
N VAL A 193 -3.82 18.72 2.16
CA VAL A 193 -4.31 18.45 3.51
C VAL A 193 -5.72 18.96 3.72
N LEU A 194 -6.09 20.09 3.12
CA LEU A 194 -7.48 20.55 3.12
C LEU A 194 -8.40 19.52 2.44
N LEU A 195 -8.05 19.08 1.23
CA LEU A 195 -8.87 18.16 0.43
C LEU A 195 -8.93 16.78 1.06
N VAL A 196 -7.80 16.26 1.55
CA VAL A 196 -7.74 14.97 2.25
C VAL A 196 -8.44 15.07 3.60
N GLY A 197 -8.23 16.13 4.37
CA GLY A 197 -8.89 16.34 5.65
C GLY A 197 -10.42 16.47 5.50
N ALA A 198 -10.87 17.31 4.57
CA ALA A 198 -12.29 17.44 4.24
C ALA A 198 -12.86 16.13 3.69
N GLY A 199 -12.13 15.45 2.82
CA GLY A 199 -12.49 14.16 2.23
C GLY A 199 -12.66 13.06 3.27
N LEU A 200 -11.71 12.90 4.19
CA LEU A 200 -11.78 11.92 5.29
C LEU A 200 -12.94 12.22 6.25
N LEU A 201 -13.38 13.47 6.38
CA LEU A 201 -14.53 13.84 7.20
C LEU A 201 -15.86 13.67 6.48
N PHE A 202 -15.91 14.01 5.20
CA PHE A 202 -17.13 14.09 4.40
C PHE A 202 -17.46 12.75 3.73
N VAL A 203 -16.49 12.13 3.05
CA VAL A 203 -16.69 10.91 2.25
C VAL A 203 -17.18 9.73 3.10
N PRO A 204 -16.59 9.40 4.27
CA PRO A 204 -17.08 8.28 5.08
C PRO A 204 -18.44 8.54 5.72
N ARG A 205 -18.80 9.82 5.97
CA ARG A 205 -20.12 10.19 6.52
C ARG A 205 -21.19 10.14 5.45
N LEU A 206 -20.87 10.61 4.25
CA LEU A 206 -21.74 10.53 3.09
C LEU A 206 -22.03 9.05 2.78
N LEU A 207 -20.98 8.24 2.63
CA LEU A 207 -21.13 6.82 2.29
C LEU A 207 -21.86 6.02 3.38
N ARG A 208 -21.57 6.23 4.67
CA ARG A 208 -22.31 5.56 5.76
C ARG A 208 -23.80 5.93 5.82
N ARG A 209 -24.16 7.19 5.53
CA ARG A 209 -25.56 7.61 5.47
C ARG A 209 -26.32 6.97 4.31
N LEU A 210 -25.61 6.67 3.23
CA LEU A 210 -26.15 6.05 2.04
C LEU A 210 -26.21 4.52 2.18
N GLU A 211 -25.21 3.90 2.83
CA GLU A 211 -25.16 2.46 3.11
C GLU A 211 -26.31 1.94 3.96
N ALA A 212 -26.96 2.78 4.76
CA ALA A 212 -28.15 2.37 5.50
C ALA A 212 -29.29 1.90 4.56
N ARG A 213 -29.21 2.17 3.24
CA ARG A 213 -30.23 1.83 2.23
C ARG A 213 -29.73 1.52 0.81
N ALA A 214 -28.44 1.61 0.47
CA ALA A 214 -27.99 1.65 -0.92
C ALA A 214 -27.47 0.31 -1.48
N ASP A 215 -27.95 -0.05 -2.67
CA ASP A 215 -27.39 -1.08 -3.54
C ASP A 215 -26.00 -0.68 -4.09
N PRO A 216 -25.15 -1.65 -4.49
CA PRO A 216 -23.83 -1.38 -5.07
C PRO A 216 -23.82 -0.40 -6.27
N GLU A 217 -24.94 -0.34 -7.00
CA GLU A 217 -25.13 0.58 -8.13
C GLU A 217 -25.18 2.05 -7.68
N MET A 218 -25.97 2.37 -6.64
CA MET A 218 -26.04 3.73 -6.09
C MET A 218 -24.68 4.16 -5.53
N GLN A 219 -23.98 3.25 -4.85
CA GLN A 219 -22.63 3.53 -4.34
C GLN A 219 -21.68 3.92 -5.47
N THR A 220 -21.74 3.22 -6.61
CA THR A 220 -20.90 3.49 -7.78
C THR A 220 -21.18 4.85 -8.38
N ILE A 221 -22.46 5.19 -8.57
CA ILE A 221 -22.89 6.48 -9.13
C ILE A 221 -22.45 7.64 -8.22
N ILE A 222 -22.62 7.48 -6.90
CA ILE A 222 -22.27 8.54 -5.94
C ILE A 222 -20.76 8.72 -5.87
N VAL A 223 -19.98 7.64 -5.82
CA VAL A 223 -18.51 7.72 -5.86
C VAL A 223 -18.05 8.36 -7.17
N ALA A 224 -18.67 8.04 -8.31
CA ALA A 224 -18.33 8.64 -9.60
C ALA A 224 -18.66 10.14 -9.61
N GLY A 225 -19.82 10.54 -9.08
CA GLY A 225 -20.20 11.95 -8.95
C GLY A 225 -19.24 12.73 -8.06
N VAL A 226 -18.85 12.17 -6.92
CA VAL A 226 -17.89 12.79 -5.99
C VAL A 226 -16.49 12.85 -6.60
N LEU A 227 -16.07 11.82 -7.36
CA LEU A 227 -14.82 11.83 -8.14
C LEU A 227 -14.79 13.03 -9.09
N CYS A 228 -15.84 13.21 -9.90
CA CYS A 228 -15.94 14.34 -10.81
C CYS A 228 -15.94 15.69 -10.08
N LEU A 229 -16.67 15.80 -8.95
CA LEU A 229 -16.69 17.01 -8.14
C LEU A 229 -15.32 17.36 -7.57
N LEU A 230 -14.56 16.38 -7.04
CA LEU A 230 -13.21 16.64 -6.54
C LEU A 230 -12.21 16.96 -7.66
N ALA A 231 -12.34 16.34 -8.83
CA ALA A 231 -11.54 16.67 -10.00
C ALA A 231 -11.79 18.12 -10.46
N LEU A 232 -13.06 18.55 -10.49
CA LEU A 232 -13.44 19.93 -10.80
C LEU A 232 -13.01 20.92 -9.72
N ALA A 233 -13.10 20.55 -8.44
CA ALA A 233 -12.62 21.38 -7.34
C ALA A 233 -11.11 21.61 -7.40
N ALA A 234 -10.33 20.57 -7.77
CA ALA A 234 -8.90 20.71 -8.02
C ALA A 234 -8.63 21.65 -9.20
N ALA A 235 -9.35 21.51 -10.31
CA ALA A 235 -9.26 22.41 -11.46
C ALA A 235 -9.57 23.86 -11.09
N ALA A 236 -10.64 24.10 -10.33
CA ALA A 236 -11.03 25.44 -9.86
C ALA A 236 -10.00 26.06 -8.91
N ALA A 237 -9.25 25.25 -8.16
CA ALA A 237 -8.15 25.69 -7.30
C ALA A 237 -6.83 25.93 -8.06
N GLY A 238 -6.82 25.82 -9.39
CA GLY A 238 -5.63 26.01 -10.24
C GLY A 238 -4.73 24.77 -10.35
N TYR A 239 -5.23 23.59 -9.95
CA TYR A 239 -4.53 22.32 -10.04
C TYR A 239 -5.08 21.42 -11.15
N SER A 240 -4.39 20.33 -11.48
CA SER A 240 -4.87 19.37 -12.48
C SER A 240 -6.07 18.57 -11.96
N THR A 241 -7.02 18.24 -12.84
CA THR A 241 -8.12 17.29 -12.56
C THR A 241 -7.60 15.92 -12.10
N ALA A 242 -6.42 15.53 -12.58
CA ALA A 242 -5.68 14.35 -12.15
C ALA A 242 -5.42 14.33 -10.64
N LEU A 243 -5.03 15.47 -10.04
CA LEU A 243 -4.75 15.54 -8.61
C LEU A 243 -6.01 15.28 -7.78
N GLY A 244 -7.14 15.90 -8.15
CA GLY A 244 -8.42 15.69 -7.48
C GLY A 244 -8.86 14.22 -7.56
N ALA A 245 -8.70 13.61 -8.73
CA ALA A 245 -9.00 12.19 -8.95
C ALA A 245 -8.13 11.26 -8.09
N PHE A 246 -6.81 11.52 -8.06
CA PHE A 246 -5.86 10.77 -7.26
C PHE A 246 -6.17 10.83 -5.77
N LEU A 247 -6.33 12.05 -5.25
CA LEU A 247 -6.61 12.29 -3.84
C LEU A 247 -7.93 11.66 -3.43
N PHE A 248 -8.96 11.74 -4.27
CA PHE A 248 -10.21 11.05 -4.02
C PHE A 248 -10.05 9.52 -4.00
N GLY A 249 -9.27 8.95 -4.93
CA GLY A 249 -8.94 7.53 -4.91
C GLY A 249 -8.26 7.11 -3.61
N ALA A 250 -7.24 7.87 -3.17
CA ALA A 250 -6.53 7.62 -1.91
C ALA A 250 -7.44 7.75 -0.68
N LEU A 251 -8.40 8.68 -0.71
CA LEU A 251 -9.42 8.82 0.33
C LEU A 251 -10.33 7.61 0.42
N VAL A 252 -10.80 7.12 -0.73
CA VAL A 252 -11.62 5.91 -0.80
C VAL A 252 -10.81 4.65 -0.48
N ALA A 253 -9.48 4.69 -0.63
CA ALA A 253 -8.63 3.58 -0.21
C ALA A 253 -8.61 3.37 1.32
N GLU A 254 -8.96 4.39 2.11
CA GLU A 254 -8.96 4.36 3.58
C GLU A 254 -10.31 4.00 4.20
N ILE A 255 -11.39 3.97 3.43
CA ILE A 255 -12.71 3.59 3.97
C ILE A 255 -12.90 2.06 4.02
N PRO A 256 -13.67 1.54 4.98
CA PRO A 256 -13.97 0.10 5.07
C PRO A 256 -14.54 -0.49 3.78
N GLN A 257 -15.27 0.32 3.02
CA GLN A 257 -15.97 -0.04 1.77
C GLN A 257 -15.06 -0.09 0.54
N LYS A 258 -13.73 0.10 0.67
CA LYS A 258 -12.78 0.10 -0.45
C LYS A 258 -13.04 -1.05 -1.43
N ARG A 259 -13.21 -2.28 -0.94
CA ARG A 259 -13.41 -3.47 -1.79
C ARG A 259 -14.65 -3.38 -2.66
N GLY A 260 -15.75 -2.85 -2.13
CA GLY A 260 -16.99 -2.65 -2.90
C GLY A 260 -16.76 -1.66 -4.03
N VAL A 261 -16.14 -0.52 -3.73
CA VAL A 261 -15.81 0.49 -4.75
C VAL A 261 -14.82 -0.04 -5.78
N GLU A 262 -13.75 -0.71 -5.35
CA GLU A 262 -12.73 -1.28 -6.23
C GLU A 262 -13.32 -2.29 -7.20
N THR A 263 -14.25 -3.12 -6.73
CA THR A 263 -14.94 -4.11 -7.57
C THR A 263 -15.88 -3.41 -8.56
N SER A 264 -16.69 -2.45 -8.11
CA SER A 264 -17.61 -1.72 -8.98
C SER A 264 -16.90 -0.89 -10.05
N PHE A 265 -15.75 -0.30 -9.71
CA PHE A 265 -14.97 0.51 -10.65
C PHE A 265 -13.97 -0.28 -11.48
N ALA A 266 -13.79 -1.58 -11.23
CA ALA A 266 -12.83 -2.40 -11.98
C ALA A 266 -13.09 -2.36 -13.49
N GLY A 267 -14.35 -2.52 -13.91
CA GLY A 267 -14.74 -2.45 -15.32
C GLY A 267 -14.57 -1.07 -15.93
N ILE A 268 -14.94 -0.02 -15.18
CA ILE A 268 -14.78 1.39 -15.60
C ILE A 268 -13.30 1.72 -15.79
N ARG A 269 -12.46 1.34 -14.83
CA ARG A 269 -11.01 1.50 -14.90
C ARG A 269 -10.45 0.82 -16.15
N ASP A 270 -10.76 -0.45 -16.38
CA ASP A 270 -10.17 -1.20 -17.49
C ASP A 270 -10.60 -0.60 -18.84
N LEU A 271 -11.87 -0.18 -18.96
CA LEU A 271 -12.41 0.51 -20.13
C LEU A 271 -11.71 1.84 -20.37
N PHE A 272 -11.71 2.73 -19.39
CA PHE A 272 -11.17 4.09 -19.53
C PHE A 272 -9.64 4.13 -19.58
N SER A 273 -8.96 3.13 -19.01
CA SER A 273 -7.53 2.90 -19.22
C SER A 273 -7.23 2.58 -20.68
N SER A 274 -8.04 1.73 -21.33
CA SER A 274 -7.89 1.46 -22.77
C SER A 274 -8.15 2.71 -23.62
N VAL A 275 -9.20 3.48 -23.29
CA VAL A 275 -9.50 4.77 -23.94
C VAL A 275 -8.32 5.73 -23.83
N PHE A 276 -7.76 5.86 -22.64
CA PHE A 276 -6.62 6.71 -22.37
C PHE A 276 -5.39 6.32 -23.20
N PHE A 277 -4.95 5.05 -23.12
CA PHE A 277 -3.74 4.60 -23.78
C PHE A 277 -3.85 4.54 -25.30
N VAL A 278 -5.03 4.22 -25.85
CA VAL A 278 -5.23 4.31 -27.31
C VAL A 278 -5.24 5.77 -27.75
N SER A 279 -5.85 6.68 -26.98
CA SER A 279 -5.79 8.12 -27.26
C SER A 279 -4.36 8.65 -27.26
N ILE A 280 -3.53 8.19 -26.32
CA ILE A 280 -2.08 8.43 -26.32
C ILE A 280 -1.45 7.93 -27.61
N GLY A 281 -1.73 6.69 -28.00
CA GLY A 281 -1.18 6.10 -29.22
C GLY A 281 -1.53 6.89 -30.48
N MET A 282 -2.74 7.46 -30.56
CA MET A 282 -3.19 8.28 -31.70
C MET A 282 -2.40 9.58 -31.85
N MET A 283 -1.90 10.13 -30.74
CA MET A 283 -1.08 11.35 -30.74
C MET A 283 0.36 11.11 -31.21
N ILE A 284 0.78 9.86 -31.39
CA ILE A 284 2.13 9.52 -31.82
C ILE A 284 2.23 9.66 -33.34
N ASP A 285 3.06 10.60 -33.79
CA ASP A 285 3.52 10.65 -35.17
C ASP A 285 4.74 9.74 -35.38
N VAL A 286 4.54 8.67 -36.13
CA VAL A 286 5.58 7.67 -36.45
C VAL A 286 6.74 8.30 -37.24
N ARG A 287 6.48 9.32 -38.06
CA ARG A 287 7.53 10.00 -38.84
C ARG A 287 8.43 10.81 -37.92
N LEU A 288 7.83 11.60 -37.02
CA LEU A 288 8.58 12.29 -35.97
C LEU A 288 9.37 11.31 -35.11
N MET A 289 8.81 10.14 -34.80
CA MET A 289 9.50 9.10 -34.03
C MET A 289 10.76 8.56 -34.74
N LEU A 290 10.74 8.50 -36.08
CA LEU A 290 11.91 8.17 -36.91
C LEU A 290 12.93 9.30 -36.98
N ASP A 291 12.55 10.55 -36.78
CA ASP A 291 13.50 11.68 -36.74
C ASP A 291 14.17 11.79 -35.37
N VAL A 292 13.42 11.53 -34.30
CA VAL A 292 13.89 11.67 -32.92
C VAL A 292 14.56 10.41 -32.35
N TRP A 293 14.69 9.34 -33.13
CA TRP A 293 15.24 8.07 -32.66
C TRP A 293 16.59 8.17 -31.93
N PRO A 294 17.54 9.08 -32.29
CA PRO A 294 18.80 9.19 -31.55
C PRO A 294 18.58 9.75 -30.15
N LEU A 295 17.67 10.73 -30.02
CA LEU A 295 17.31 11.31 -28.73
C LEU A 295 16.55 10.29 -27.86
N THR A 296 15.65 9.52 -28.47
CA THR A 296 14.95 8.41 -27.82
C THR A 296 15.91 7.37 -27.28
N LEU A 297 16.87 6.93 -28.11
CA LEU A 297 17.88 5.95 -27.70
C LEU A 297 18.81 6.51 -26.62
N GLY A 298 19.23 7.77 -26.75
CA GLY A 298 20.05 8.47 -25.77
C GLY A 298 19.34 8.61 -24.41
N LEU A 299 18.07 9.01 -24.42
CA LEU A 299 17.27 9.13 -23.20
C LEU A 299 16.99 7.77 -22.56
N ALA A 300 16.71 6.74 -23.36
CA ALA A 300 16.52 5.38 -22.86
C ALA A 300 17.82 4.84 -22.23
N ALA A 301 18.97 5.01 -22.90
CA ALA A 301 20.27 4.61 -22.36
C ALA A 301 20.60 5.37 -21.07
N PHE A 302 20.34 6.68 -21.05
CA PHE A 302 20.48 7.49 -19.84
C PHE A 302 19.58 6.97 -18.72
N ALA A 303 18.30 6.69 -18.98
CA ALA A 303 17.37 6.18 -17.98
C ALA A 303 17.81 4.81 -17.41
N LEU A 304 18.27 3.91 -18.27
CA LEU A 304 18.75 2.57 -17.88
C LEU A 304 20.01 2.61 -16.99
N ILE A 305 20.77 3.71 -17.02
CA ILE A 305 22.00 3.87 -16.25
C ILE A 305 21.76 4.77 -15.03
N ALA A 306 21.24 5.98 -15.25
CA ALA A 306 21.09 7.00 -14.23
C ALA A 306 20.09 6.60 -13.14
N ARG A 307 18.97 5.94 -13.47
CA ARG A 307 17.98 5.56 -12.47
C ARG A 307 18.48 4.49 -11.50
N PRO A 308 19.02 3.34 -11.94
CA PRO A 308 19.57 2.36 -11.01
C PRO A 308 20.64 2.94 -10.09
N ILE A 309 21.49 3.84 -10.62
CA ILE A 309 22.50 4.54 -9.83
C ILE A 309 21.84 5.44 -8.78
N ALA A 310 20.94 6.32 -9.19
CA ALA A 310 20.28 7.27 -8.29
C ALA A 310 19.50 6.55 -7.17
N VAL A 311 18.66 5.58 -7.54
CA VAL A 311 17.82 4.86 -6.58
C VAL A 311 18.65 3.90 -5.73
N GLY A 312 19.67 3.25 -6.31
CA GLY A 312 20.61 2.40 -5.56
C GLY A 312 21.38 3.17 -4.49
N ILE A 313 21.92 4.36 -4.84
CA ILE A 313 22.56 5.26 -3.87
C ILE A 313 21.57 5.69 -2.79
N ALA A 314 20.35 6.07 -3.18
CA ALA A 314 19.33 6.48 -2.22
C ALA A 314 18.97 5.39 -1.21
N MET A 315 18.88 4.13 -1.65
CA MET A 315 18.66 2.99 -0.76
C MET A 315 19.84 2.76 0.20
N VAL A 316 21.09 2.85 -0.30
CA VAL A 316 22.30 2.70 0.53
C VAL A 316 22.37 3.79 1.60
N LEU A 317 22.05 5.05 1.25
CA LEU A 317 22.01 6.19 2.16
C LEU A 317 21.01 6.03 3.32
N VAL A 318 20.04 5.15 3.18
CA VAL A 318 19.05 4.89 4.23
C VAL A 318 19.33 3.57 4.98
N GLY A 319 20.49 2.98 4.72
CA GLY A 319 21.01 1.82 5.44
C GLY A 319 20.52 0.50 4.91
N MET A 320 20.15 0.45 3.62
CA MET A 320 19.96 -0.83 2.93
C MET A 320 21.32 -1.46 2.62
N PRO A 321 21.48 -2.79 2.74
CA PRO A 321 22.70 -3.46 2.32
C PRO A 321 23.00 -3.17 0.84
N PRO A 322 24.25 -2.85 0.45
CA PRO A 322 24.59 -2.45 -0.91
C PRO A 322 24.18 -3.48 -1.98
N ASP A 323 24.33 -4.77 -1.68
CA ASP A 323 23.93 -5.85 -2.58
C ASP A 323 22.42 -5.90 -2.81
N GLU A 324 21.63 -5.73 -1.74
CA GLU A 324 20.17 -5.66 -1.85
C GLU A 324 19.74 -4.40 -2.62
N ALA A 325 20.37 -3.26 -2.36
CA ALA A 325 20.09 -1.99 -3.02
C ALA A 325 20.38 -2.05 -4.53
N ARG A 326 21.51 -2.65 -4.92
CA ARG A 326 21.85 -2.85 -6.35
C ARG A 326 20.86 -3.80 -7.04
N ARG A 327 20.48 -4.91 -6.38
CA ARG A 327 19.48 -5.84 -6.93
C ARG A 327 18.11 -5.19 -7.10
N ALA A 328 17.68 -4.40 -6.11
CA ALA A 328 16.39 -3.71 -6.15
C ALA A 328 16.37 -2.61 -7.21
N SER A 329 17.42 -1.79 -7.28
CA SER A 329 17.51 -0.67 -8.23
C SER A 329 17.61 -1.10 -9.70
N LEU A 330 18.22 -2.26 -10.01
CA LEU A 330 18.20 -2.82 -11.37
C LEU A 330 16.79 -3.19 -11.86
N LEU A 331 15.87 -3.54 -10.94
CA LEU A 331 14.47 -3.78 -11.28
C LEU A 331 13.70 -2.47 -11.53
N LEU A 332 14.16 -1.34 -10.97
CA LEU A 332 13.52 -0.01 -11.06
C LEU A 332 13.97 0.79 -12.30
N THR A 333 14.01 0.11 -13.45
CA THR A 333 14.41 0.66 -14.75
C THR A 333 13.27 0.97 -15.74
N PRO A 334 12.17 0.20 -15.83
CA PRO A 334 11.16 0.44 -16.87
C PRO A 334 10.35 1.70 -16.57
N LEU A 335 10.28 2.62 -17.53
CA LEU A 335 9.42 3.81 -17.40
C LEU A 335 7.94 3.42 -17.46
N GLY A 336 7.12 4.06 -16.63
CA GLY A 336 5.70 3.77 -16.47
C GLY A 336 4.76 4.68 -17.26
N GLU A 337 3.46 4.44 -17.05
CA GLU A 337 2.36 5.23 -17.62
C GLU A 337 2.42 6.72 -17.27
N PHE A 338 2.90 7.05 -16.07
CA PHE A 338 3.11 8.42 -15.63
C PHE A 338 4.14 9.18 -16.48
N SER A 339 5.14 8.50 -17.04
CA SER A 339 6.12 9.14 -17.93
C SER A 339 5.43 9.72 -19.19
N PHE A 340 4.41 9.03 -19.71
CA PHE A 340 3.62 9.52 -20.86
C PHE A 340 2.69 10.67 -20.47
N ILE A 341 2.06 10.58 -19.30
CA ILE A 341 1.17 11.62 -18.77
C ILE A 341 1.95 12.94 -18.60
N ILE A 342 3.16 12.86 -18.02
CA ILE A 342 4.04 14.01 -17.79
C ILE A 342 4.54 14.58 -19.12
N ALA A 343 4.93 13.73 -20.08
CA ALA A 343 5.32 14.18 -21.41
C ALA A 343 4.18 14.92 -22.12
N GLN A 344 2.96 14.38 -22.07
CA GLN A 344 1.77 15.02 -22.65
C GLN A 344 1.50 16.38 -22.03
N LEU A 345 1.60 16.50 -20.70
CA LEU A 345 1.42 17.79 -20.02
C LEU A 345 2.45 18.82 -20.49
N GLY A 346 3.72 18.42 -20.64
CA GLY A 346 4.77 19.34 -21.11
C GLY A 346 4.57 19.79 -22.55
N VAL A 347 4.08 18.89 -23.41
CA VAL A 347 3.76 19.21 -24.82
C VAL A 347 2.49 20.07 -24.93
N SER A 348 1.43 19.74 -24.20
CA SER A 348 0.17 20.49 -24.25
C SER A 348 0.28 21.90 -23.68
N THR A 349 1.22 22.13 -22.77
CA THR A 349 1.55 23.46 -22.22
C THR A 349 2.66 24.18 -23.01
N ALA A 350 3.09 23.61 -24.14
CA ALA A 350 4.14 24.14 -25.02
C ALA A 350 5.52 24.37 -24.35
N VAL A 351 5.75 23.78 -23.17
CA VAL A 351 7.07 23.80 -22.51
C VAL A 351 8.05 22.87 -23.23
N LEU A 352 7.56 21.68 -23.58
CA LEU A 352 8.28 20.70 -24.36
C LEU A 352 7.85 20.79 -25.84
N PRO A 353 8.79 20.70 -26.79
CA PRO A 353 8.46 20.47 -28.19
C PRO A 353 7.62 19.20 -28.36
N SER A 354 6.75 19.16 -29.38
CA SER A 354 5.91 17.98 -29.70
C SER A 354 6.71 16.69 -29.92
N SER A 355 7.97 16.81 -30.31
CA SER A 355 8.92 15.71 -30.46
C SER A 355 9.21 14.94 -29.16
N PHE A 356 9.07 15.56 -27.98
CA PHE A 356 9.34 14.90 -26.69
C PHE A 356 8.33 13.82 -26.34
N TYR A 357 7.12 13.89 -26.89
CA TYR A 357 6.10 12.90 -26.62
C TYR A 357 6.44 11.54 -27.24
N PRO A 358 6.74 11.43 -28.55
CA PRO A 358 7.30 10.20 -29.13
C PRO A 358 8.60 9.74 -28.47
N VAL A 359 9.47 10.67 -28.03
CA VAL A 359 10.70 10.33 -27.28
C VAL A 359 10.37 9.61 -25.96
N ALA A 360 9.43 10.12 -25.18
CA ALA A 360 9.02 9.51 -23.91
C ALA A 360 8.41 8.12 -24.13
N VAL A 361 7.54 7.99 -25.14
CA VAL A 361 6.93 6.71 -25.51
C VAL A 361 7.98 5.69 -25.97
N GLY A 362 8.83 6.08 -26.91
CA GLY A 362 9.89 5.22 -27.42
C GLY A 362 10.89 4.81 -26.33
N ALA A 363 11.27 5.74 -25.44
CA ALA A 363 12.17 5.43 -24.33
C ALA A 363 11.53 4.43 -23.35
N SER A 364 10.24 4.57 -23.04
CA SER A 364 9.55 3.57 -22.22
C SER A 364 9.50 2.19 -22.88
N ILE A 365 9.16 2.11 -24.17
CA ILE A 365 9.16 0.82 -24.89
C ILE A 365 10.55 0.19 -24.84
N LEU A 366 11.61 0.95 -25.10
CA LEU A 366 12.99 0.45 -25.04
C LEU A 366 13.37 -0.02 -23.63
N THR A 367 13.02 0.73 -22.58
CA THR A 367 13.32 0.32 -21.19
C THR A 367 12.51 -0.90 -20.76
N VAL A 368 11.22 -0.99 -21.13
CA VAL A 368 10.37 -2.16 -20.86
C VAL A 368 10.92 -3.41 -21.56
N LEU A 369 11.42 -3.30 -22.80
CA LEU A 369 12.05 -4.41 -23.51
C LEU A 369 13.42 -4.78 -22.93
N ALA A 370 14.18 -3.79 -22.46
CA ALA A 370 15.50 -4.02 -21.85
C ALA A 370 15.39 -4.65 -20.45
N THR A 371 14.35 -4.35 -19.67
CA THR A 371 14.25 -4.76 -18.26
C THR A 371 14.28 -6.28 -18.05
N PRO A 372 13.54 -7.12 -18.81
CA PRO A 372 13.66 -8.57 -18.69
C PRO A 372 15.06 -9.11 -19.00
N LEU A 373 15.79 -8.47 -19.93
CA LEU A 373 17.16 -8.84 -20.27
C LEU A 373 18.13 -8.48 -19.13
N LEU A 374 17.95 -7.29 -18.54
CA LEU A 374 18.66 -6.85 -17.33
C LEU A 374 18.41 -7.80 -16.15
N GLY A 375 17.14 -8.18 -15.93
CA GLY A 375 16.75 -9.12 -14.87
C GLY A 375 17.37 -10.51 -15.05
N ARG A 376 17.35 -11.06 -16.27
CA ARG A 376 17.97 -12.38 -16.56
C ARG A 376 19.49 -12.38 -16.41
N HIS A 377 20.16 -11.27 -16.71
CA HIS A 377 21.62 -11.15 -16.63
C HIS A 377 22.10 -10.45 -15.35
N ARG A 378 21.21 -10.24 -14.38
CA ARG A 378 21.46 -9.48 -13.15
C ARG A 378 22.77 -9.86 -12.47
N ASP A 379 23.01 -11.16 -12.26
CA ASP A 379 24.20 -11.61 -11.52
C ASP A 379 25.49 -11.30 -12.27
N ARG A 380 25.50 -11.38 -13.60
CA ARG A 380 26.66 -10.97 -14.42
C ARG A 380 26.89 -9.47 -14.37
N ILE A 381 25.81 -8.68 -14.40
CA ILE A 381 25.88 -7.21 -14.31
C ILE A 381 26.44 -6.80 -12.95
N LEU A 382 25.95 -7.41 -11.87
CA LEU A 382 26.44 -7.14 -10.51
C LEU A 382 27.91 -7.52 -10.35
N GLN A 383 28.34 -8.66 -10.90
CA GLN A 383 29.77 -9.04 -10.89
C GLN A 383 30.64 -8.05 -11.68
N LEU A 384 30.13 -7.50 -12.79
CA LEU A 384 30.82 -6.49 -13.56
C LEU A 384 30.94 -5.18 -12.77
N MET A 385 29.86 -4.76 -12.11
CA MET A 385 29.85 -3.61 -11.22
C MET A 385 30.87 -3.77 -10.10
N ASP A 386 30.91 -4.92 -9.42
CA ASP A 386 31.87 -5.22 -8.37
C ASP A 386 33.34 -5.21 -8.86
N ARG A 387 33.59 -5.54 -10.14
CA ARG A 387 34.94 -5.47 -10.73
C ARG A 387 35.38 -4.04 -11.04
N TRP A 388 34.44 -3.19 -11.44
CA TRP A 388 34.71 -1.80 -11.82
C TRP A 388 34.71 -0.88 -10.59
N GLU A 389 34.09 -1.31 -9.49
CA GLU A 389 34.00 -0.56 -8.25
C GLU A 389 35.38 -0.44 -7.56
N PRO A 390 35.87 0.79 -7.31
CA PRO A 390 37.13 0.97 -6.60
C PRO A 390 37.07 0.39 -5.18
N ARG A 391 38.11 -0.32 -4.76
CA ARG A 391 38.17 -0.95 -3.42
C ARG A 391 37.98 0.04 -2.27
N TRP A 392 38.41 1.29 -2.44
CA TRP A 392 38.22 2.34 -1.42
C TRP A 392 36.75 2.70 -1.25
N PHE A 393 35.98 2.72 -2.35
CA PHE A 393 34.57 3.09 -2.36
C PHE A 393 33.72 2.00 -1.69
N LYS A 394 33.98 0.73 -2.02
CA LYS A 394 33.34 -0.41 -1.36
C LYS A 394 33.56 -0.39 0.16
N ARG A 395 34.82 -0.19 0.60
CA ARG A 395 35.16 -0.07 2.03
C ARG A 395 34.42 1.07 2.72
N THR A 396 34.27 2.23 2.08
CA THR A 396 33.54 3.35 2.66
C THR A 396 32.05 3.07 2.79
N ILE A 397 31.44 2.42 1.80
CA ILE A 397 30.03 2.03 1.86
C ILE A 397 29.81 0.97 2.95
N ASP A 398 30.67 -0.04 3.03
CA ASP A 398 30.58 -1.09 4.05
C ASP A 398 30.78 -0.51 5.46
N ALA A 399 31.72 0.41 5.63
CA ALA A 399 31.94 1.11 6.90
C ALA A 399 30.74 1.99 7.30
N TYR A 400 30.14 2.69 6.33
CA TYR A 400 28.93 3.48 6.55
C TYR A 400 27.75 2.60 6.96
N HIS A 401 27.55 1.47 6.27
CA HIS A 401 26.49 0.52 6.60
C HIS A 401 26.68 -0.05 8.01
N GLY A 402 27.90 -0.47 8.35
CA GLY A 402 28.24 -0.95 9.69
C GLY A 402 28.02 0.10 10.78
N TRP A 403 28.40 1.36 10.54
CA TRP A 403 28.12 2.47 11.46
C TRP A 403 26.62 2.72 11.63
N MET A 404 25.84 2.64 10.56
CA MET A 404 24.39 2.83 10.61
C MET A 404 23.67 1.70 11.36
N GLN A 405 24.16 0.46 11.21
CA GLN A 405 23.65 -0.68 11.97
C GLN A 405 23.92 -0.52 13.47
N GLN A 406 25.13 -0.09 13.85
CA GLN A 406 25.47 0.22 15.24
C GLN A 406 24.58 1.34 15.83
N LEU A 407 24.19 2.33 15.03
CA LEU A 407 23.26 3.38 15.46
C LEU A 407 21.84 2.85 15.70
N ARG A 408 21.37 1.86 14.93
CA ARG A 408 20.06 1.22 15.14
C ARG A 408 20.03 0.34 16.39
N GLU A 409 21.17 -0.22 16.78
CA GLU A 409 21.30 -1.16 17.91
C GLU A 409 21.54 -0.47 19.27
N ARG A 410 21.64 0.88 19.33
CA ARG A 410 21.77 1.60 20.61
C ARG A 410 20.44 1.64 21.39
N PRO A 411 20.36 1.11 22.64
CA PRO A 411 19.08 0.95 23.33
C PRO A 411 18.38 2.20 23.90
N ASP A 412 19.03 3.36 24.09
CA ASP A 412 18.58 4.27 25.17
C ASP A 412 18.17 5.73 24.84
N THR A 413 17.93 6.07 23.58
CA THR A 413 17.30 7.37 23.20
C THR A 413 15.86 7.22 22.67
N GLY A 414 15.31 6.01 22.76
CA GLY A 414 14.11 5.61 22.02
C GLY A 414 12.78 6.11 22.58
N LEU A 415 12.58 6.15 23.90
CA LEU A 415 11.24 6.34 24.46
C LEU A 415 10.73 7.78 24.29
N THR A 416 11.52 8.77 24.70
CA THR A 416 11.15 10.20 24.63
C THR A 416 10.99 10.67 23.18
N TRP A 417 11.90 10.27 22.29
CA TRP A 417 11.77 10.57 20.85
C TRP A 417 10.58 9.86 20.20
N ARG A 418 10.28 8.60 20.56
CA ARG A 418 9.07 7.91 20.07
C ARG A 418 7.80 8.63 20.51
N LEU A 419 7.72 9.06 21.76
CA LEU A 419 6.57 9.82 22.30
C LEU A 419 6.43 11.20 21.65
N VAL A 420 7.54 11.90 21.39
CA VAL A 420 7.56 13.23 20.76
C VAL A 420 7.28 13.15 19.25
N ARG A 421 7.83 12.16 18.54
CA ARG A 421 7.67 12.01 17.08
C ARG A 421 6.22 11.91 16.66
N GLY A 422 5.41 11.11 17.36
CA GLY A 422 3.98 10.99 17.05
C GLY A 422 3.24 12.32 17.18
N ARG A 423 3.60 13.14 18.17
CA ARG A 423 3.02 14.47 18.41
C ARG A 423 3.50 15.49 17.38
N LEU A 424 4.77 15.45 16.98
CA LEU A 424 5.32 16.34 15.95
C LEU A 424 4.68 16.10 14.59
N VAL A 425 4.46 14.84 14.20
CA VAL A 425 3.73 14.51 12.95
C VAL A 425 2.31 15.04 13.01
N GLN A 426 1.63 14.91 14.16
CA GLN A 426 0.28 15.45 14.33
C GLN A 426 0.25 16.99 14.24
N ILE A 427 1.18 17.68 14.92
CA ILE A 427 1.32 19.14 14.83
C ILE A 427 1.56 19.56 13.38
N PHE A 428 2.45 18.88 12.67
CA PHE A 428 2.75 19.16 11.27
C PHE A 428 1.50 19.03 10.38
N LEU A 429 0.72 17.96 10.54
CA LEU A 429 -0.52 17.77 9.79
C LEU A 429 -1.59 18.83 10.11
N GLU A 430 -1.76 19.18 11.39
CA GLU A 430 -2.73 20.20 11.82
C GLU A 430 -2.33 21.60 11.33
N VAL A 431 -1.03 21.93 11.38
CA VAL A 431 -0.48 23.16 10.80
C VAL A 431 -0.76 23.18 9.29
N LEU A 432 -0.43 22.11 8.58
CA LEU A 432 -0.65 22.03 7.14
C LEU A 432 -2.14 22.14 6.77
N PHE A 433 -3.04 21.58 7.58
CA PHE A 433 -4.49 21.69 7.40
C PHE A 433 -4.97 23.14 7.55
N VAL A 434 -4.56 23.83 8.62
CA VAL A 434 -4.96 25.22 8.87
C VAL A 434 -4.39 26.15 7.81
N SER A 435 -3.13 25.95 7.40
CA SER A 435 -2.55 26.65 6.26
C SER A 435 -3.36 26.39 4.99
N GLY A 436 -3.77 25.15 4.76
CA GLY A 436 -4.76 24.72 3.76
C GLY A 436 -6.00 25.58 3.72
N VAL A 437 -6.76 25.53 4.80
CA VAL A 437 -8.04 26.23 4.90
C VAL A 437 -7.85 27.73 4.66
N LEU A 438 -6.84 28.36 5.27
CA LEU A 438 -6.68 29.83 5.25
C LEU A 438 -6.12 30.37 3.93
N ILE A 439 -5.24 29.64 3.25
CA ILE A 439 -4.69 30.05 1.94
C ILE A 439 -5.78 29.93 0.86
N TYR A 440 -6.52 28.80 0.85
CA TYR A 440 -7.52 28.50 -0.17
C TYR A 440 -8.89 29.14 0.08
N SER A 441 -9.13 29.68 1.28
CA SER A 441 -10.42 30.29 1.61
C SER A 441 -10.78 31.46 0.69
N ARG A 442 -9.82 32.23 0.16
CA ARG A 442 -10.10 33.30 -0.81
C ARG A 442 -10.67 32.76 -2.12
N GLN A 443 -10.06 31.71 -2.66
CA GLN A 443 -10.52 31.08 -3.89
C GLN A 443 -11.89 30.44 -3.67
N LEU A 444 -12.12 29.84 -2.50
CA LEU A 444 -13.41 29.29 -2.13
C LEU A 444 -14.49 30.38 -2.01
N LEU A 445 -14.15 31.54 -1.43
CA LEU A 445 -15.04 32.70 -1.34
C LEU A 445 -15.43 33.20 -2.73
N HIS A 446 -14.47 33.36 -3.65
CA HIS A 446 -14.76 33.76 -5.02
C HIS A 446 -15.63 32.74 -5.76
N ALA A 447 -15.38 31.44 -5.58
CA ALA A 447 -16.23 30.40 -6.16
C ALA A 447 -17.68 30.49 -5.65
N ILE A 448 -17.88 30.75 -4.35
CA ILE A 448 -19.21 30.93 -3.75
C ILE A 448 -19.87 32.24 -4.21
N GLN A 449 -19.11 33.32 -4.37
CA GLN A 449 -19.62 34.58 -4.91
C GLN A 449 -20.09 34.42 -6.36
N SER A 450 -19.40 33.62 -7.16
CA SER A 450 -19.78 33.33 -8.56
C SER A 450 -20.91 32.31 -8.70
N SER A 451 -21.38 31.72 -7.61
CA SER A 451 -22.45 30.73 -7.63
C SER A 451 -23.82 31.36 -7.38
N TRP A 452 -24.88 30.58 -7.61
CA TRP A 452 -26.28 30.94 -7.31
C TRP A 452 -26.56 31.46 -5.88
N VAL A 453 -25.63 31.27 -4.95
CA VAL A 453 -25.71 31.77 -3.56
C VAL A 453 -25.21 33.22 -3.48
N GLY A 454 -24.13 33.55 -4.20
CA GLY A 454 -23.60 34.91 -4.28
C GLY A 454 -24.56 35.88 -4.96
N GLU A 455 -25.39 35.42 -5.89
CA GLU A 455 -26.45 36.24 -6.51
C GLU A 455 -27.56 36.66 -5.55
N ARG A 456 -27.74 35.94 -4.41
CA ARG A 456 -28.85 36.16 -3.47
C ARG A 456 -28.46 36.90 -2.18
N VAL A 457 -27.16 37.05 -1.91
CA VAL A 457 -26.66 37.57 -0.63
C VAL A 457 -25.71 38.74 -0.89
N GLU A 458 -25.89 39.83 -0.15
CA GLU A 458 -24.96 40.98 -0.22
C GLU A 458 -23.50 40.54 0.03
N GLU A 459 -22.59 41.03 -0.80
CA GLU A 459 -21.16 40.65 -0.79
C GLU A 459 -20.51 40.80 0.59
N GLY A 460 -20.85 41.86 1.32
CA GLY A 460 -20.34 42.10 2.68
C GLY A 460 -20.79 41.05 3.69
N THR A 461 -22.09 40.75 3.72
CA THR A 461 -22.69 39.77 4.65
C THR A 461 -22.17 38.36 4.37
N LEU A 462 -22.00 38.02 3.09
CA LEU A 462 -21.42 36.75 2.67
C LEU A 462 -19.95 36.65 3.12
N GLY A 463 -19.17 37.73 3.01
CA GLY A 463 -17.79 37.79 3.50
C GLY A 463 -17.67 37.54 5.00
N TYR A 464 -18.48 38.22 5.83
CA TYR A 464 -18.48 38.01 7.28
C TYR A 464 -18.92 36.60 7.69
N ALA A 465 -19.98 36.08 7.06
CA ALA A 465 -20.47 34.73 7.33
C ALA A 465 -19.44 33.67 6.96
N PHE A 466 -18.81 33.81 5.80
CA PHE A 466 -17.78 32.91 5.32
C PHE A 466 -16.56 32.86 6.24
N TRP A 467 -16.00 34.03 6.58
CA TRP A 467 -14.84 34.11 7.47
C TRP A 467 -15.17 33.67 8.90
N GLY A 468 -16.41 33.86 9.36
CA GLY A 468 -16.89 33.31 10.63
C GLY A 468 -16.88 31.77 10.63
N VAL A 469 -17.41 31.14 9.59
CA VAL A 469 -17.40 29.67 9.45
C VAL A 469 -15.97 29.14 9.36
N ILE A 470 -15.12 29.74 8.53
CA ILE A 470 -13.71 29.36 8.40
C ILE A 470 -12.98 29.45 9.74
N THR A 471 -13.23 30.50 10.52
CA THR A 471 -12.63 30.68 11.85
C THR A 471 -13.05 29.57 12.81
N VAL A 472 -14.34 29.20 12.82
CA VAL A 472 -14.83 28.09 13.65
C VAL A 472 -14.18 26.76 13.24
N VAL A 473 -14.04 26.51 11.94
CA VAL A 473 -13.39 25.29 11.41
C VAL A 473 -11.91 25.22 11.81
N VAL A 474 -11.19 26.34 11.73
CA VAL A 474 -9.75 26.44 12.04
C VAL A 474 -9.46 26.42 13.55
N LEU A 475 -10.42 26.83 14.37
CA LEU A 475 -10.27 26.87 15.83
C LEU A 475 -10.01 25.48 16.45
N ILE A 476 -10.66 24.44 15.90
CA ILE A 476 -10.51 23.06 16.36
C ILE A 476 -9.06 22.56 16.23
N PRO A 477 -8.41 22.60 15.03
CA PRO A 477 -7.02 22.19 14.88
C PRO A 477 -6.03 23.14 15.57
N LEU A 478 -6.34 24.44 15.72
CA LEU A 478 -5.47 25.35 16.50
C LEU A 478 -5.35 24.95 17.97
N LEU A 479 -6.46 24.58 18.60
CA LEU A 479 -6.46 24.06 19.97
C LEU A 479 -5.69 22.74 20.06
N ALA A 480 -5.76 21.91 19.02
CA ALA A 480 -5.02 20.66 18.96
C ALA A 480 -3.51 20.86 18.85
N ILE A 481 -3.05 21.79 17.99
CA ILE A 481 -1.64 22.19 17.85
C ILE A 481 -1.12 22.64 19.22
N TRP A 482 -1.85 23.55 19.88
CA TRP A 482 -1.48 24.04 21.21
C TRP A 482 -1.35 22.90 22.23
N ARG A 483 -2.32 21.98 22.27
CA ARG A 483 -2.30 20.84 23.21
C ARG A 483 -1.14 19.89 22.95
N ASN A 484 -0.83 19.60 21.68
CA ASN A 484 0.30 18.75 21.31
C ASN A 484 1.64 19.43 21.63
N CYS A 485 1.79 20.72 21.35
CA CYS A 485 2.96 21.50 21.74
C CYS A 485 3.15 21.53 23.27
N ALA A 486 2.07 21.72 24.04
CA ALA A 486 2.09 21.69 25.49
C ALA A 486 2.51 20.31 26.05
N THR A 487 2.11 19.22 25.39
CA THR A 487 2.50 17.85 25.75
C THR A 487 3.97 17.59 25.42
N VAL A 488 4.45 18.04 24.27
CA VAL A 488 5.87 17.96 23.88
C VAL A 488 6.74 18.75 24.86
N ALA A 489 6.30 19.94 25.28
CA ALA A 489 6.98 20.74 26.30
C ALA A 489 7.11 20.01 27.65
N MET A 490 6.06 19.28 28.06
CA MET A 490 6.05 18.47 29.28
C MET A 490 7.05 17.31 29.18
N ILE A 491 7.05 16.55 28.08
CA ILE A 491 7.95 15.41 27.86
C ILE A 491 9.42 15.87 27.82
N LEU A 492 9.70 16.97 27.13
CA LEU A 492 11.04 17.58 27.10
C LEU A 492 11.49 18.04 28.49
N GLY A 493 10.59 18.66 29.26
CA GLY A 493 10.85 19.07 30.63
C GLY A 493 11.22 17.90 31.55
N GLU A 494 10.64 16.73 31.33
CA GLU A 494 10.91 15.49 32.09
C GLU A 494 12.24 14.84 31.66
N SER A 495 12.58 14.90 30.37
CA SER A 495 13.84 14.35 29.85
C SER A 495 15.11 15.08 30.31
N ILE A 496 14.99 16.35 30.75
CA ILE A 496 16.12 17.22 31.10
C ILE A 496 16.51 17.10 32.58
N GLU A 497 15.82 16.26 33.36
CA GLU A 497 16.06 16.03 34.79
C GLU A 497 17.51 15.56 35.12
N ARG A 498 18.30 15.16 34.12
CA ARG A 498 19.73 14.84 34.26
C ARG A 498 20.70 16.03 34.15
N ARG A 499 20.26 17.27 33.91
CA ARG A 499 21.14 18.47 33.87
C ARG A 499 20.48 19.73 34.45
N ARG A 500 21.06 20.28 35.52
CA ARG A 500 21.07 21.66 36.13
C ARG A 500 19.90 22.68 35.92
N LEU A 501 18.88 22.44 35.11
CA LEU A 501 17.78 23.38 34.82
C LEU A 501 16.45 22.90 35.46
N PRO A 502 15.67 23.79 36.08
CA PRO A 502 14.37 23.42 36.65
C PRO A 502 13.34 23.09 35.56
N ARG A 503 12.67 21.93 35.68
CA ARG A 503 11.61 21.43 34.77
C ARG A 503 10.58 22.51 34.39
N ALA A 504 10.10 23.25 35.38
CA ALA A 504 9.08 24.29 35.19
C ALA A 504 9.55 25.45 34.29
N LEU A 505 10.84 25.78 34.30
CA LEU A 505 11.39 26.83 33.44
C LEU A 505 11.43 26.35 31.98
N VAL A 506 11.94 25.14 31.73
CA VAL A 506 11.98 24.53 30.39
C VAL A 506 10.57 24.43 29.81
N GLU A 507 9.62 23.90 30.57
CA GLU A 507 8.24 23.73 30.12
C GLU A 507 7.59 25.07 29.76
N ARG A 508 7.73 26.09 30.61
CA ARG A 508 7.18 27.44 30.36
C ARG A 508 7.84 28.11 29.16
N SER A 509 9.16 27.98 29.01
CA SER A 509 9.91 28.54 27.87
C SER A 509 9.51 27.91 26.55
N VAL A 510 9.37 26.58 26.49
CA VAL A 510 8.94 25.88 25.27
C VAL A 510 7.49 26.22 24.92
N LYS A 511 6.59 26.32 25.91
CA LYS A 511 5.20 26.76 25.69
C LYS A 511 5.12 28.21 25.19
N ALA A 512 5.88 29.12 25.78
CA ALA A 512 5.93 30.52 25.34
C ALA A 512 6.47 30.64 23.91
N PHE A 513 7.54 29.90 23.59
CA PHE A 513 8.10 29.83 22.25
C PHE A 513 7.10 29.28 21.22
N ALA A 514 6.40 28.18 21.56
CA ALA A 514 5.37 27.61 20.70
C ALA A 514 4.19 28.56 20.47
N LEU A 515 3.78 29.33 21.49
CA LEU A 515 2.72 30.33 21.38
C LEU A 515 3.12 31.47 20.43
N LEU A 516 4.35 31.99 20.58
CA LEU A 516 4.89 33.03 19.72
C LEU A 516 5.02 32.55 18.27
N LEU A 517 5.52 31.34 18.07
CA LEU A 517 5.65 30.73 16.74
C LEU A 517 4.28 30.55 16.08
N MET A 518 3.29 30.05 16.82
CA MET A 518 1.92 29.88 16.32
C MET A 518 1.25 31.23 15.99
N GLY A 519 1.45 32.25 16.83
CA GLY A 519 0.94 33.60 16.57
C GLY A 519 1.57 34.25 15.33
N TYR A 520 2.89 34.14 15.18
CA TYR A 520 3.60 34.60 13.99
C TYR A 520 3.14 33.88 12.72
N TRP A 521 3.01 32.55 12.78
CA TRP A 521 2.54 31.73 11.66
C TRP A 521 1.10 32.06 11.24
N LEU A 522 0.18 32.27 12.18
CA LEU A 522 -1.18 32.72 11.88
C LEU A 522 -1.19 34.11 11.25
N TYR A 523 -0.43 35.06 11.80
CA TYR A 523 -0.29 36.40 11.25
C TYR A 523 0.26 36.39 9.81
N ALA A 524 1.19 35.49 9.48
CA ALA A 524 1.75 35.39 8.14
C ALA A 524 0.74 34.88 7.09
N ILE A 525 -0.25 34.06 7.49
CA ILE A 525 -1.14 33.34 6.57
C ILE A 525 -2.52 33.99 6.45
N VAL A 526 -3.01 34.63 7.52
CA VAL A 526 -4.32 35.29 7.51
C VAL A 526 -4.34 36.37 6.41
N PRO A 527 -5.35 36.41 5.53
CA PRO A 527 -5.43 37.44 4.50
C PRO A 527 -6.00 38.73 5.08
N HIS A 528 -5.12 39.63 5.52
CA HIS A 528 -5.47 40.85 6.25
C HIS A 528 -6.35 41.80 5.41
N ASP A 529 -6.25 41.72 4.08
CA ASP A 529 -7.00 42.55 3.13
C ASP A 529 -8.44 42.06 2.90
N ALA A 530 -8.80 40.86 3.38
CA ALA A 530 -10.10 40.26 3.10
C ALA A 530 -11.26 40.89 3.89
N LEU A 531 -10.97 41.52 5.04
CA LEU A 531 -11.93 42.22 5.88
C LEU A 531 -11.30 43.50 6.44
N PRO A 532 -12.09 44.57 6.68
CA PRO A 532 -11.61 45.74 7.40
C PRO A 532 -11.11 45.33 8.80
N ARG A 533 -10.14 46.07 9.36
CA ARG A 533 -9.48 45.73 10.65
C ARG A 533 -10.46 45.45 11.79
N TRP A 534 -11.61 46.14 11.83
CA TRP A 534 -12.68 45.92 12.80
C TRP A 534 -13.45 44.60 12.58
N GLY A 535 -13.57 44.14 11.33
CA GLY A 535 -14.18 42.85 11.00
C GLY A 535 -13.41 41.68 11.61
N TRP A 536 -12.07 41.74 11.61
CA TRP A 536 -11.24 40.75 12.29
C TRP A 536 -11.42 40.74 13.82
N LEU A 537 -11.71 41.88 14.44
CA LEU A 537 -12.05 41.95 15.87
C LEU A 537 -13.39 41.27 16.18
N VAL A 538 -14.39 41.44 15.31
CA VAL A 538 -15.69 40.75 15.43
C VAL A 538 -15.51 39.25 15.31
N VAL A 539 -14.75 38.78 14.30
CA VAL A 539 -14.45 37.36 14.10
C VAL A 539 -13.67 36.77 15.28
N ALA A 540 -12.68 37.50 15.83
CA ALA A 540 -11.94 37.09 17.02
C ALA A 540 -12.84 37.01 18.26
N GLY A 541 -13.78 37.94 18.42
CA GLY A 541 -14.80 37.90 19.48
C GLY A 541 -15.70 36.68 19.38
N ILE A 542 -16.18 36.35 18.19
CA ILE A 542 -16.98 35.13 17.93
C ILE A 542 -16.17 33.88 18.27
N ALA A 543 -14.90 33.83 17.86
CA ALA A 543 -14.01 32.72 18.18
C ALA A 543 -13.81 32.55 19.70
N ALA A 544 -13.59 33.65 20.43
CA ALA A 544 -13.40 33.62 21.88
C ALA A 544 -14.65 33.13 22.63
N VAL A 545 -15.84 33.61 22.22
CA VAL A 545 -17.13 33.13 22.76
C VAL A 545 -17.32 31.65 22.44
N PHE A 546 -16.99 31.22 21.21
CA PHE A 546 -17.11 29.82 20.80
C PHE A 546 -16.17 28.91 21.60
N VAL A 547 -14.90 29.30 21.83
CA VAL A 547 -13.98 28.57 22.72
C VAL A 547 -14.53 28.50 24.13
N GLY A 548 -15.01 29.63 24.68
CA GLY A 548 -15.55 29.67 26.04
C GLY A 548 -16.73 28.72 26.24
N VAL A 549 -17.71 28.78 25.34
CA VAL A 549 -18.95 27.97 25.40
C VAL A 549 -18.71 26.50 25.08
N PHE A 550 -17.87 26.21 24.08
CA PHE A 550 -17.67 24.85 23.58
C PHE A 550 -16.38 24.20 24.08
N SER A 551 -15.59 24.81 24.96
CA SER A 551 -14.32 24.27 25.47
C SER A 551 -14.38 22.78 25.84
N ARG A 552 -15.43 22.35 26.57
CA ARG A 552 -15.64 20.94 26.95
C ARG A 552 -16.02 20.04 25.77
N ARG A 553 -16.83 20.54 24.82
CA ARG A 553 -17.22 19.81 23.60
C ARG A 553 -16.11 19.75 22.56
N LEU A 554 -15.28 20.78 22.45
CA LEU A 554 -14.11 20.85 21.57
C LEU A 554 -13.08 19.79 21.98
N VAL A 555 -12.85 19.62 23.28
CA VAL A 555 -12.01 18.54 23.81
C VAL A 555 -12.61 17.18 23.44
N TYR A 556 -13.93 16.99 23.62
CA TYR A 556 -14.62 15.76 23.25
C TYR A 556 -14.54 15.45 21.73
N TRP A 557 -14.82 16.44 20.88
CA TRP A 557 -14.74 16.33 19.41
C TRP A 557 -13.33 16.05 18.93
N HIS A 558 -12.33 16.64 19.59
CA HIS A 558 -10.94 16.36 19.28
C HIS A 558 -10.53 14.96 19.72
N SER A 559 -11.02 14.45 20.87
CA SER A 559 -10.81 13.05 21.24
C SER A 559 -11.50 12.07 20.29
N GLU A 560 -12.69 12.40 19.76
CA GLU A 560 -13.42 11.58 18.79
C GLU A 560 -12.81 11.67 17.37
N TRP A 561 -12.25 12.82 17.00
CA TRP A 561 -11.41 12.96 15.81
C TRP A 561 -10.14 12.11 15.95
N GLN A 562 -9.47 12.21 17.09
CA GLN A 562 -8.27 11.40 17.35
C GLN A 562 -8.58 9.91 17.38
N SER A 563 -9.73 9.49 17.91
CA SER A 563 -10.14 8.09 17.89
C SER A 563 -10.43 7.63 16.47
N SER A 564 -11.18 8.40 15.67
CA SER A 564 -11.49 8.04 14.27
C SER A 564 -10.26 8.03 13.36
N MET A 565 -9.31 8.96 13.50
CA MET A 565 -8.06 8.89 12.75
C MET A 565 -7.15 7.75 13.22
N ARG A 566 -7.13 7.47 14.54
CA ARG A 566 -6.41 6.29 15.05
C ARG A 566 -7.06 4.99 14.61
N GLU A 567 -8.37 4.90 14.52
CA GLU A 567 -9.08 3.73 13.99
C GLU A 567 -8.78 3.49 12.50
N VAL A 568 -8.68 4.56 11.70
CA VAL A 568 -8.35 4.46 10.27
C VAL A 568 -6.86 4.14 10.07
N LEU A 569 -5.96 4.66 10.91
CA LEU A 569 -4.51 4.48 10.80
C LEU A 569 -3.95 3.28 11.59
N ALA A 570 -4.67 2.74 12.56
CA ALA A 570 -4.23 1.59 13.35
C ALA A 570 -4.37 0.31 12.53
N ASP A 571 -3.26 -0.09 11.94
CA ASP A 571 -3.09 -1.45 11.43
C ASP A 571 -3.29 -2.44 12.58
N ASN A 572 -4.37 -3.21 12.48
CA ASN A 572 -4.95 -4.06 13.53
C ASN A 572 -4.09 -5.28 13.92
N ARG A 573 -2.78 -5.28 13.66
CA ARG A 573 -1.86 -6.38 14.00
C ARG A 573 -0.59 -5.91 14.70
N GLY A 574 0.15 -4.95 14.14
CA GLY A 574 1.42 -4.50 14.73
C GLY A 574 1.28 -3.75 16.06
N ASN A 575 0.20 -2.98 16.20
CA ASN A 575 -0.04 -2.18 17.41
C ASN A 575 -0.58 -3.02 18.57
N ILE A 576 -1.12 -4.21 18.30
CA ILE A 576 -1.72 -5.06 19.32
C ILE A 576 -0.63 -5.71 20.18
N ASP A 577 0.42 -6.25 19.57
CA ASP A 577 1.50 -6.89 20.34
C ASP A 577 2.33 -5.88 21.15
N GLU A 578 2.57 -4.66 20.61
CA GLU A 578 3.23 -3.58 21.35
C GLU A 578 2.35 -3.02 22.48
N ASN A 579 1.06 -2.77 22.24
CA ASN A 579 0.14 -2.33 23.29
C ASN A 579 -0.07 -3.43 24.35
N ARG A 580 -0.01 -4.72 23.97
CA ARG A 580 -0.05 -5.85 24.90
C ARG A 580 1.20 -5.91 25.78
N ALA A 581 2.39 -5.76 25.20
CA ALA A 581 3.64 -5.73 25.97
C ALA A 581 3.63 -4.57 26.97
N LEU A 582 3.16 -3.39 26.54
CA LEU A 582 3.04 -2.22 27.40
C LEU A 582 1.96 -2.40 28.48
N ALA A 583 0.80 -2.97 28.14
CA ALA A 583 -0.28 -3.27 29.09
C ALA A 583 0.14 -4.31 30.12
N ARG A 584 0.84 -5.38 29.70
CA ARG A 584 1.39 -6.40 30.60
C ARG A 584 2.47 -5.82 31.52
N ALA A 585 3.32 -4.90 31.02
CA ALA A 585 4.32 -4.21 31.84
C ALA A 585 3.69 -3.28 32.90
N THR A 586 2.67 -2.49 32.52
CA THR A 586 1.94 -1.62 33.46
C THR A 586 1.10 -2.43 34.45
N LEU A 587 0.48 -3.52 34.03
CA LEU A 587 -0.18 -4.47 34.94
C LEU A 587 0.83 -5.07 35.93
N GLY A 588 2.01 -5.47 35.47
CA GLY A 588 3.08 -6.02 36.31
C GLY A 588 3.51 -5.07 37.44
N GLU A 589 3.67 -3.77 37.14
CA GLU A 589 3.98 -2.76 38.18
C GLU A 589 2.86 -2.67 39.22
N SER A 590 1.60 -2.57 38.80
CA SER A 590 0.46 -2.48 39.73
C SER A 590 0.22 -3.75 40.55
N LEU A 591 0.54 -4.93 39.99
CA LEU A 591 0.37 -6.22 40.64
C LEU A 591 1.49 -6.50 41.66
N SER A 592 2.68 -5.95 41.44
CA SER A 592 3.82 -6.08 42.37
C SER A 592 3.54 -5.48 43.76
N GLU A 593 2.73 -4.42 43.83
CA GLU A 593 2.27 -3.84 45.10
C GLU A 593 1.40 -4.79 45.93
N TRP A 594 0.73 -5.74 45.25
CA TRP A 594 -0.14 -6.76 45.85
C TRP A 594 0.53 -8.13 45.97
N ASN A 595 1.84 -8.21 45.68
CA ASN A 595 2.62 -9.44 45.67
C ASN A 595 2.08 -10.51 44.68
N LEU A 596 1.41 -10.06 43.61
CA LEU A 596 0.85 -10.90 42.55
C LEU A 596 1.72 -10.79 41.30
N ASN A 597 1.92 -11.92 40.62
CA ASN A 597 2.72 -12.01 39.40
C ASN A 597 1.91 -12.62 38.26
N LEU A 598 2.35 -12.36 37.03
CA LEU A 598 1.82 -12.99 35.82
C LEU A 598 2.83 -14.01 35.29
N SER A 599 2.37 -15.19 34.93
CA SER A 599 3.18 -16.19 34.22
C SER A 599 2.41 -16.73 33.03
N GLU A 600 3.09 -16.86 31.89
CA GLU A 600 2.57 -17.52 30.71
C GLU A 600 2.95 -19.01 30.75
N VAL A 601 1.99 -19.90 30.47
CA VAL A 601 2.20 -21.35 30.38
C VAL A 601 1.61 -21.84 29.06
N VAL A 602 2.46 -22.47 28.24
CA VAL A 602 2.02 -23.09 26.98
C VAL A 602 1.48 -24.47 27.27
N VAL A 603 0.30 -24.79 26.75
CA VAL A 603 -0.31 -26.12 26.87
C VAL A 603 0.44 -27.09 25.96
N PRO A 604 1.09 -28.13 26.51
CA PRO A 604 1.85 -29.09 25.70
C PRO A 604 0.97 -29.86 24.72
N ASP A 605 1.53 -30.26 23.58
CA ASP A 605 0.84 -31.12 22.60
C ASP A 605 0.43 -32.48 23.19
N THR A 606 1.08 -32.90 24.27
CA THR A 606 0.82 -34.14 25.01
C THR A 606 -0.11 -33.96 26.21
N ALA A 607 -0.73 -32.79 26.39
CA ALA A 607 -1.60 -32.51 27.54
C ALA A 607 -2.84 -33.42 27.55
N THR A 608 -2.96 -34.27 28.58
CA THR A 608 -4.12 -35.16 28.77
C THR A 608 -5.43 -34.41 29.03
N TYR A 609 -5.33 -33.15 29.46
CA TYR A 609 -6.45 -32.26 29.74
C TYR A 609 -6.82 -31.35 28.55
N ALA A 610 -6.17 -31.49 27.39
CA ALA A 610 -6.57 -30.77 26.18
C ALA A 610 -7.99 -31.20 25.76
N GLY A 611 -8.86 -30.22 25.50
CA GLY A 611 -10.29 -30.39 25.23
C GLY A 611 -11.20 -30.21 26.45
N GLN A 612 -10.66 -30.17 27.67
CA GLN A 612 -11.45 -29.91 28.88
C GLN A 612 -11.75 -28.43 29.06
N THR A 613 -12.90 -28.12 29.68
CA THR A 613 -13.29 -26.75 30.02
C THR A 613 -12.50 -26.19 31.20
N LEU A 614 -12.37 -24.87 31.30
CA LEU A 614 -11.73 -24.22 32.46
C LEU A 614 -12.40 -24.58 33.80
N ALA A 615 -13.72 -24.81 33.80
CA ALA A 615 -14.46 -25.30 34.96
C ALA A 615 -14.02 -26.73 35.37
N GLU A 616 -13.89 -27.63 34.40
CA GLU A 616 -13.42 -29.01 34.63
C GLU A 616 -11.98 -29.06 35.10
N LEU A 617 -11.13 -28.19 34.54
CA LEU A 617 -9.72 -28.06 34.94
C LEU A 617 -9.56 -27.57 36.39
N SER A 618 -10.52 -26.74 36.86
CA SER A 618 -10.56 -26.22 38.24
C SER A 618 -9.22 -25.63 38.71
N ILE A 619 -8.51 -24.91 37.83
CA ILE A 619 -7.17 -24.37 38.08
C ILE A 619 -7.11 -23.54 39.38
N PRO A 620 -8.05 -22.61 39.66
CA PRO A 620 -8.02 -21.84 40.90
C PRO A 620 -8.10 -22.70 42.17
N ALA A 621 -8.92 -23.75 42.15
CA ALA A 621 -9.08 -24.65 43.30
C ALA A 621 -7.86 -25.56 43.51
N ARG A 622 -7.13 -25.89 42.44
CA ARG A 622 -5.97 -26.81 42.49
C ARG A 622 -4.63 -26.12 42.73
N THR A 623 -4.47 -24.89 42.25
CA THR A 623 -3.17 -24.21 42.23
C THR A 623 -3.20 -22.82 42.89
N GLY A 624 -4.40 -22.29 43.20
CA GLY A 624 -4.57 -20.92 43.68
C GLY A 624 -4.45 -19.83 42.61
N CYS A 625 -4.16 -20.20 41.35
CA CYS A 625 -3.99 -19.24 40.25
C CYS A 625 -5.31 -18.99 39.51
N SER A 626 -5.50 -17.75 39.07
CA SER A 626 -6.58 -17.39 38.15
C SER A 626 -6.07 -17.33 36.71
N VAL A 627 -6.86 -17.84 35.77
CA VAL A 627 -6.58 -17.67 34.33
C VAL A 627 -7.16 -16.33 33.88
N VAL A 628 -6.31 -15.43 33.42
CA VAL A 628 -6.71 -14.07 33.02
C VAL A 628 -6.92 -13.99 31.51
N GLU A 629 -6.15 -14.75 30.74
CA GLU A 629 -6.17 -14.71 29.28
C GLU A 629 -5.79 -16.08 28.70
N ILE A 630 -6.42 -16.47 27.59
CA ILE A 630 -5.97 -17.58 26.74
C ILE A 630 -5.62 -17.03 25.37
N GLU A 631 -4.36 -17.18 24.93
CA GLU A 631 -3.97 -16.89 23.56
C GLU A 631 -4.04 -18.17 22.72
N ARG A 632 -4.92 -18.17 21.71
CA ARG A 632 -5.08 -19.26 20.76
C ARG A 632 -4.72 -18.78 19.36
N ASN A 633 -3.68 -19.36 18.76
CA ASN A 633 -3.22 -19.01 17.42
C ASN A 633 -2.99 -17.48 17.23
N GLY A 634 -2.49 -16.80 18.26
CA GLY A 634 -2.26 -15.35 18.26
C GLY A 634 -3.49 -14.48 18.61
N TYR A 635 -4.65 -15.08 18.87
CA TYR A 635 -5.86 -14.40 19.32
C TYR A 635 -6.05 -14.58 20.84
N PRO A 636 -5.95 -13.51 21.64
CA PRO A 636 -6.21 -13.56 23.07
C PRO A 636 -7.70 -13.54 23.33
N ILE A 637 -8.11 -14.34 24.29
CA ILE A 637 -9.45 -14.40 24.83
C ILE A 637 -9.31 -13.90 26.27
N PRO A 638 -9.51 -12.59 26.52
CA PRO A 638 -9.42 -12.03 27.86
C PRO A 638 -10.61 -12.49 28.71
N SER A 639 -10.39 -12.69 30.00
CA SER A 639 -11.41 -13.13 30.96
C SER A 639 -12.20 -14.35 30.46
N PRO A 640 -11.51 -15.47 30.16
CA PRO A 640 -12.15 -16.65 29.59
C PRO A 640 -13.21 -17.20 30.56
N GLY A 641 -14.42 -17.42 30.04
CA GLY A 641 -15.51 -17.98 30.83
C GLY A 641 -15.27 -19.44 31.23
N PRO A 642 -15.94 -19.94 32.29
CA PRO A 642 -15.72 -21.29 32.83
C PRO A 642 -16.01 -22.42 31.81
N GLY A 643 -16.88 -22.18 30.83
CA GLY A 643 -17.21 -23.16 29.78
C GLY A 643 -16.22 -23.21 28.60
N LEU A 644 -15.14 -22.42 28.62
CA LEU A 644 -14.18 -22.39 27.52
C LEU A 644 -13.20 -23.56 27.62
N ALA A 645 -13.11 -24.38 26.57
CA ALA A 645 -12.16 -25.48 26.48
C ALA A 645 -10.75 -25.03 26.11
N VAL A 646 -9.74 -25.67 26.70
CA VAL A 646 -8.31 -25.41 26.47
C VAL A 646 -7.74 -26.45 25.51
N PHE A 647 -6.96 -26.07 24.51
CA PHE A 647 -6.35 -27.00 23.54
C PHE A 647 -4.83 -26.97 23.57
N ALA A 648 -4.21 -27.99 22.98
CA ALA A 648 -2.77 -28.03 22.73
C ALA A 648 -2.30 -26.78 21.97
N GLY A 649 -1.18 -26.19 22.40
CA GLY A 649 -0.63 -24.96 21.83
C GLY A 649 -1.28 -23.66 22.30
N ASP A 650 -2.36 -23.71 23.09
CA ASP A 650 -2.89 -22.51 23.76
C ASP A 650 -1.85 -21.98 24.77
N LYS A 651 -1.74 -20.65 24.89
CA LYS A 651 -0.95 -20.02 25.95
C LYS A 651 -1.88 -19.47 27.02
N LEU A 652 -1.74 -19.96 28.24
CA LEU A 652 -2.51 -19.56 29.40
C LEU A 652 -1.74 -18.49 30.16
N LEU A 653 -2.32 -17.30 30.33
CA LEU A 653 -1.78 -16.27 31.21
C LEU A 653 -2.40 -16.43 32.60
N LEU A 654 -1.55 -16.77 33.56
CA LEU A 654 -1.94 -17.05 34.94
C LEU A 654 -1.58 -15.89 35.86
N LEU A 655 -2.44 -15.60 36.83
CA LEU A 655 -2.26 -14.62 37.89
C LEU A 655 -2.23 -15.33 39.25
N GLY A 656 -1.21 -15.05 40.06
CA GLY A 656 -1.08 -15.59 41.42
C GLY A 656 0.23 -15.18 42.07
N ASP A 657 0.47 -15.61 43.31
CA ASP A 657 1.76 -15.45 43.95
C ASP A 657 2.84 -16.38 43.32
N ALA A 658 4.11 -16.17 43.64
CA ALA A 658 5.21 -16.95 43.06
C ALA A 658 5.11 -18.47 43.34
N ALA A 659 4.58 -18.87 44.50
CA ALA A 659 4.44 -20.28 44.88
C ALA A 659 3.26 -20.94 44.16
N GLN A 660 2.15 -20.22 44.02
CA GLN A 660 0.97 -20.61 43.25
C GLN A 660 1.31 -20.79 41.76
N LEU A 661 2.05 -19.84 41.16
CA LEU A 661 2.47 -19.91 39.76
C LEU A 661 3.41 -21.08 39.50
N ALA A 662 4.35 -21.35 40.42
CA ALA A 662 5.24 -22.52 40.33
C ALA A 662 4.44 -23.84 40.41
N SER A 663 3.45 -23.90 41.30
CA SER A 663 2.52 -25.04 41.41
C SER A 663 1.70 -25.23 40.13
N ALA A 664 1.15 -24.15 39.57
CA ALA A 664 0.35 -24.18 38.36
C ALA A 664 1.17 -24.58 37.12
N SER A 665 2.36 -24.02 36.97
CA SER A 665 3.29 -24.41 35.91
C SER A 665 3.63 -25.90 36.01
N LYS A 666 3.87 -26.43 37.23
CA LYS A 666 4.15 -27.86 37.42
C LYS A 666 2.94 -28.74 37.06
N VAL A 667 1.72 -28.36 37.43
CA VAL A 667 0.50 -29.13 37.13
C VAL A 667 0.16 -29.12 35.64
N LEU A 668 0.30 -27.96 34.99
CA LEU A 668 0.00 -27.80 33.56
C LEU A 668 1.13 -28.37 32.68
N SER A 669 2.38 -28.31 33.12
CA SER A 669 3.50 -28.87 32.35
C SER A 669 3.73 -30.36 32.60
N ALA A 670 3.22 -30.93 33.69
CA ALA A 670 3.29 -32.37 33.99
C ALA A 670 2.27 -33.15 33.16
N ALA A 671 2.54 -33.29 31.86
CA ALA A 671 1.88 -34.28 31.02
C ALA A 671 2.35 -35.68 31.41
N GLN A 672 1.51 -36.47 32.09
CA GLN A 672 1.69 -37.92 32.07
C GLN A 672 1.47 -38.38 30.63
N PRO A 673 2.40 -39.14 30.01
CA PRO A 673 2.15 -39.73 28.72
C PRO A 673 0.89 -40.60 28.82
N ARG A 674 -0.05 -40.44 27.89
CA ARG A 674 -1.08 -41.47 27.69
C ARG A 674 -0.34 -42.81 27.61
N PRO A 675 -0.77 -43.85 28.35
CA PRO A 675 -0.40 -45.20 27.98
C PRO A 675 -0.68 -45.31 26.49
N HIS A 676 0.33 -45.69 25.73
CA HIS A 676 0.19 -46.03 24.33
C HIS A 676 -0.80 -47.21 24.26
N ASP A 677 -2.10 -46.93 24.22
CA ASP A 677 -3.03 -47.81 23.54
C ASP A 677 -2.63 -47.71 22.08
N ALA A 678 -1.84 -48.71 21.68
CA ALA A 678 -1.25 -48.87 20.38
C ALA A 678 -2.33 -49.15 19.33
N GLU A 679 -3.12 -48.14 18.98
CA GLU A 679 -3.55 -47.98 17.60
C GLU A 679 -2.59 -46.99 16.94
N GLY A 680 -1.39 -47.50 16.67
CA GLY A 680 -0.34 -46.74 16.02
C GLY A 680 -0.84 -46.14 14.71
N PHE A 681 -0.47 -44.89 14.46
CA PHE A 681 -0.38 -44.36 13.10
C PHE A 681 0.60 -45.26 12.34
N GLU A 682 0.12 -46.36 11.76
CA GLU A 682 0.92 -47.21 10.91
C GLU A 682 1.24 -46.43 9.63
N ALA A 683 2.53 -46.19 9.37
CA ALA A 683 2.96 -45.54 8.14
C ALA A 683 2.45 -46.32 6.92
N ALA A 684 1.89 -45.60 5.95
CA ALA A 684 1.49 -46.21 4.68
C ALA A 684 2.76 -46.60 3.90
N ILE A 685 2.84 -47.85 3.49
CA ILE A 685 3.92 -48.36 2.63
C ILE A 685 3.36 -48.71 1.24
N LEU A 686 4.26 -48.69 0.24
CA LEU A 686 3.98 -49.11 -1.12
C LEU A 686 4.62 -50.49 -1.35
N GLU A 687 3.82 -51.46 -1.77
CA GLU A 687 4.32 -52.80 -2.13
C GLU A 687 3.75 -53.20 -3.49
N THR A 688 4.53 -53.93 -4.30
CA THR A 688 4.05 -54.50 -5.56
C THR A 688 3.71 -55.96 -5.37
N CYS A 689 2.46 -56.35 -5.65
CA CYS A 689 1.96 -57.71 -5.55
C CYS A 689 1.65 -58.27 -6.94
N ARG A 690 2.13 -59.48 -7.25
CA ARG A 690 1.84 -60.12 -8.54
C ARG A 690 0.44 -60.72 -8.56
N VAL A 691 -0.27 -60.51 -9.66
CA VAL A 691 -1.60 -61.08 -9.91
C VAL A 691 -1.47 -62.58 -10.23
N SER A 692 -2.21 -63.40 -9.48
CA SER A 692 -2.29 -64.85 -9.68
C SER A 692 -3.37 -65.23 -10.70
N ALA A 693 -3.25 -66.42 -11.32
CA ALA A 693 -4.19 -66.95 -12.32
C ALA A 693 -5.66 -66.92 -11.85
N HIS A 694 -5.92 -67.10 -10.55
CA HIS A 694 -7.27 -67.10 -9.98
C HIS A 694 -7.97 -65.73 -9.96
N ARG A 695 -7.22 -64.63 -10.08
CA ARG A 695 -7.75 -63.25 -10.08
C ARG A 695 -7.58 -62.54 -11.43
N ALA A 696 -6.94 -63.21 -12.40
CA ALA A 696 -6.80 -62.72 -13.75
C ALA A 696 -8.17 -62.67 -14.47
N GLY A 697 -8.39 -61.62 -15.26
CA GLY A 697 -9.62 -61.38 -16.02
C GLY A 697 -10.69 -60.54 -15.32
N GLN A 698 -10.57 -60.31 -14.00
CA GLN A 698 -11.49 -59.46 -13.21
C GLN A 698 -11.09 -57.98 -13.28
N THR A 699 -12.08 -57.09 -13.23
CA THR A 699 -11.84 -55.64 -13.16
C THR A 699 -11.54 -55.16 -11.74
N LEU A 700 -10.84 -54.03 -11.59
CA LEU A 700 -10.64 -53.41 -10.27
C LEU A 700 -11.96 -53.08 -9.55
N ALA A 701 -13.02 -52.74 -10.30
CA ALA A 701 -14.36 -52.53 -9.78
C ALA A 701 -14.98 -53.81 -9.20
N GLU A 702 -14.85 -54.94 -9.90
CA GLU A 702 -15.37 -56.24 -9.43
C GLU A 702 -14.66 -56.68 -8.14
N LEU A 703 -13.34 -56.47 -8.06
CA LEU A 703 -12.53 -56.87 -6.91
C LEU A 703 -12.80 -56.02 -5.66
N ASN A 704 -13.21 -54.76 -5.80
CA ASN A 704 -13.54 -53.85 -4.69
C ASN A 704 -12.47 -53.82 -3.57
N ILE A 705 -11.19 -53.81 -3.97
CA ILE A 705 -10.03 -54.05 -3.08
C ILE A 705 -10.01 -53.07 -1.91
N ALA A 706 -10.21 -51.78 -2.17
CA ALA A 706 -10.18 -50.73 -1.14
C ALA A 706 -11.27 -50.94 -0.07
N ARG A 707 -12.45 -51.39 -0.47
CA ARG A 707 -13.57 -51.62 0.47
C ARG A 707 -13.39 -52.91 1.27
N ARG A 708 -12.80 -53.95 0.68
CA ARG A 708 -12.62 -55.27 1.32
C ARG A 708 -11.39 -55.34 2.23
N THR A 709 -10.33 -54.60 1.91
CA THR A 709 -9.02 -54.74 2.58
C THR A 709 -8.47 -53.42 3.11
N GLY A 710 -9.09 -52.28 2.77
CA GLY A 710 -8.57 -50.96 3.13
C GLY A 710 -7.30 -50.55 2.38
N VAL A 711 -6.85 -51.34 1.41
CA VAL A 711 -5.66 -51.10 0.58
C VAL A 711 -6.05 -50.50 -0.77
N ARG A 712 -5.32 -49.49 -1.23
CA ARG A 712 -5.61 -48.80 -2.50
C ARG A 712 -4.60 -49.19 -3.58
N VAL A 713 -5.11 -49.47 -4.78
CA VAL A 713 -4.26 -49.69 -5.97
C VAL A 713 -3.87 -48.34 -6.55
N VAL A 714 -2.57 -48.14 -6.76
CA VAL A 714 -1.98 -46.88 -7.26
C VAL A 714 -1.39 -47.05 -8.66
N GLY A 715 -1.05 -48.29 -9.05
CA GLY A 715 -0.55 -48.59 -10.38
C GLY A 715 -0.61 -50.07 -10.75
N ILE A 716 -0.52 -50.36 -12.04
CA ILE A 716 -0.39 -51.71 -12.60
C ILE A 716 0.84 -51.72 -13.51
N GLN A 717 1.74 -52.67 -13.29
CA GLN A 717 2.88 -52.93 -14.17
C GLN A 717 2.60 -54.17 -15.00
N ARG A 718 2.46 -54.00 -16.31
CA ARG A 718 2.24 -55.08 -17.30
C ARG A 718 3.48 -55.19 -18.18
N GLY A 719 4.38 -56.11 -17.84
CA GLY A 719 5.71 -56.20 -18.46
C GLY A 719 6.51 -54.89 -18.32
N GLU A 720 6.83 -54.26 -19.44
CA GLU A 720 7.53 -52.96 -19.53
C GLU A 720 6.59 -51.75 -19.37
N GLN A 721 5.27 -51.92 -19.54
CA GLN A 721 4.29 -50.84 -19.42
C GLN A 721 3.87 -50.61 -17.96
N ARG A 722 3.76 -49.33 -17.56
CA ARG A 722 3.30 -48.91 -16.23
C ARG A 722 2.07 -48.02 -16.37
N ILE A 723 0.94 -48.51 -15.89
CA ILE A 723 -0.33 -47.79 -15.83
C ILE A 723 -0.43 -47.14 -14.45
N LEU A 724 -0.36 -45.82 -14.39
CA LEU A 724 -0.50 -45.05 -13.14
C LEU A 724 -1.97 -44.67 -12.94
N ASN A 725 -2.49 -44.80 -11.72
CA ASN A 725 -3.91 -44.59 -11.38
C ASN A 725 -4.87 -45.33 -12.32
N PRO A 726 -4.88 -46.67 -12.30
CA PRO A 726 -5.76 -47.47 -13.14
C PRO A 726 -7.23 -47.15 -12.86
N THR A 727 -8.03 -47.11 -13.92
CA THR A 727 -9.47 -46.87 -13.79
C THR A 727 -10.19 -48.10 -13.24
N ALA A 728 -11.40 -47.92 -12.70
CA ALA A 728 -12.16 -49.02 -12.12
C ALA A 728 -12.50 -50.14 -13.14
N GLN A 729 -12.49 -49.85 -14.44
CA GLN A 729 -12.77 -50.81 -15.51
C GLN A 729 -11.53 -51.59 -15.97
N GLU A 730 -10.34 -51.25 -15.48
CA GLU A 730 -9.09 -51.90 -15.87
C GLU A 730 -9.09 -53.37 -15.44
N ARG A 731 -8.81 -54.27 -16.39
CA ARG A 731 -8.76 -55.72 -16.15
C ARG A 731 -7.35 -56.14 -15.78
N LEU A 732 -7.24 -56.96 -14.74
CA LEU A 732 -5.97 -57.55 -14.32
C LEU A 732 -5.61 -58.73 -15.20
N GLU A 733 -4.37 -58.77 -15.69
CA GLU A 733 -3.81 -59.91 -16.43
C GLU A 733 -2.93 -60.78 -15.52
N GLU A 734 -2.79 -62.06 -15.85
CA GLU A 734 -1.90 -62.95 -15.10
C GLU A 734 -0.45 -62.47 -15.22
N GLY A 735 0.23 -62.30 -14.08
CA GLY A 735 1.59 -61.77 -14.04
C GLY A 735 1.71 -60.25 -13.91
N ASP A 736 0.61 -59.50 -13.93
CA ASP A 736 0.61 -58.05 -13.65
C ASP A 736 1.19 -57.76 -12.25
N GLY A 737 2.02 -56.73 -12.14
CA GLY A 737 2.51 -56.19 -10.87
C GLY A 737 1.58 -55.09 -10.36
N LEU A 738 0.76 -55.40 -9.36
CA LEU A 738 -0.17 -54.46 -8.76
C LEU A 738 0.54 -53.64 -7.67
N LEU A 739 0.75 -52.35 -7.91
CA LEU A 739 1.32 -51.44 -6.92
C LEU A 739 0.22 -50.96 -5.98
N VAL A 740 0.33 -51.32 -4.71
CA VAL A 740 -0.68 -51.04 -3.69
C VAL A 740 -0.12 -50.22 -2.54
N ILE A 741 -0.94 -49.35 -1.97
CA ILE A 741 -0.62 -48.53 -0.80
C ILE A 741 -1.61 -48.80 0.33
N GLY A 742 -1.08 -48.93 1.53
CA GLY A 742 -1.84 -49.22 2.74
C GLY A 742 -0.90 -49.35 3.94
N THR A 743 -1.47 -49.56 5.11
CA THR A 743 -0.65 -49.86 6.28
C THR A 743 -0.09 -51.27 6.19
N LEU A 744 1.01 -51.55 6.90
CA LEU A 744 1.72 -52.82 6.81
C LEU A 744 0.83 -54.01 7.21
N THR A 745 -0.06 -53.80 8.17
CA THR A 745 -1.05 -54.79 8.60
C THR A 745 -2.09 -55.05 7.52
N LYS A 746 -2.65 -53.99 6.93
CA LYS A 746 -3.65 -54.08 5.85
C LYS A 746 -3.09 -54.68 4.55
N ILE A 747 -1.84 -54.39 4.19
CA ILE A 747 -1.19 -54.99 3.01
C ILE A 747 -0.95 -56.49 3.21
N ARG A 748 -0.62 -56.95 4.43
CA ARG A 748 -0.50 -58.38 4.73
C ARG A 748 -1.85 -59.10 4.60
N GLU A 749 -2.94 -58.49 5.09
CA GLU A 749 -4.30 -59.01 4.92
C GLU A 749 -4.70 -59.04 3.44
N PHE A 750 -4.42 -57.97 2.71
CA PHE A 750 -4.61 -57.92 1.25
C PHE A 750 -3.85 -59.05 0.56
N ARG A 751 -2.58 -59.30 0.88
CA ARG A 751 -1.79 -60.39 0.27
C ARG A 751 -2.43 -61.76 0.50
N ARG A 752 -2.91 -62.03 1.72
CA ARG A 752 -3.60 -63.29 2.07
C ARG A 752 -4.91 -63.46 1.30
N TRP A 753 -5.73 -62.41 1.25
CA TRP A 753 -6.99 -62.40 0.51
C TRP A 753 -6.76 -62.53 -1.00
N PHE A 754 -5.75 -61.85 -1.52
CA PHE A 754 -5.42 -61.81 -2.95
C PHE A 754 -4.79 -63.15 -3.42
N ALA A 755 -4.04 -63.82 -2.55
CA ALA A 755 -3.50 -65.17 -2.79
C ALA A 755 -4.51 -66.31 -2.57
N GLY A 756 -5.72 -66.04 -2.05
CA GLY A 756 -6.80 -67.02 -1.93
C GLY A 756 -6.79 -67.89 -0.67
N THR A 757 -6.02 -67.54 0.37
CA THR A 757 -5.85 -68.38 1.58
C THR A 757 -6.55 -67.85 2.84
N GLY A 758 -7.60 -67.03 2.72
CA GLY A 758 -8.44 -66.60 3.84
C GLY A 758 -9.27 -65.33 3.55
N GLU A 759 -10.49 -65.26 4.09
CA GLU A 759 -11.35 -64.08 4.01
C GLU A 759 -10.92 -63.01 5.05
N PRO A 760 -10.86 -61.71 4.69
CA PRO A 760 -10.56 -60.64 5.63
C PRO A 760 -11.75 -60.43 6.58
N ARG A 761 -11.48 -60.31 7.88
CA ARG A 761 -12.50 -59.96 8.88
C ARG A 761 -13.05 -58.57 8.57
N ALA A 762 -14.38 -58.46 8.44
CA ALA A 762 -15.06 -57.19 8.27
C ALA A 762 -14.83 -56.29 9.50
N ALA A 763 -14.34 -55.07 9.28
CA ALA A 763 -14.28 -54.03 10.30
C ALA A 763 -15.70 -53.50 10.55
N ALA A 764 -16.14 -53.52 11.81
CA ALA A 764 -17.35 -52.86 12.29
C ALA A 764 -17.07 -51.37 12.58
#